data_AF-A0A229Z3M8-F1
#
_entry.id   AF-A0A229Z3M8-F1
#
_cell.length_a   1.000
_cell.length_b   1.000
_cell.length_c   1.000
_cell.angle_alpha   90.00
_cell.angle_beta   90.00
_cell.angle_gamma   90.00
#
_symmetry.space_group_name_H-M   'P 1'
#
loop_
_entity.id
_entity.type
_entity.pdbx_description
1 polymer ?
#
loop_
_entity_poly.entity_id
_entity_poly.type
_entity_poly.pdbx_seq_one_letter_code
_entity_poly.pdbx_strand_id
1 'polypeptide(L)'
;MAFKYSTLIDSSLYDKEGLCQGIELRRHEAGDLEEVGAFRAQEDWRRLVGPLEKPYAGLLGPDFSFVTAAVPECIPERIEIISYALEFGFMHDDVIDKEIHDASLDEMGSALEQGSQTGQIEEKGASGKRKIVAQILREMMAIDPERAMVLAKSWAAGVGHSSRRQEDAQFNTLEEYLPYRAFDVGYMLWHGLVMFGCAITVPEEDEDEARRLIMPALLSASLTNDLFSFEKERGDANVQNAVLVVMREHGCSEEEAREICKKRIRVEIANYVRVVKETRARTDISDGLKRYIETMQYTLSANAAWSTNCPRYNGPTKFNELQLLRAKYGLEKYPARWPPTDATNGDSVEAKLKEPLVNGNGHCESTKANGLKRKRDNNSTGDDIRMNSTNGVKKPAHTSQPSTDSFVLADVVSLALDRNLLELSDDVVLEPYRYLTSLPSKGFRDQAIDSLNTWLKVPSKSAKTIKAVIKMLHSASLMLDDIEDGSPLRRGKPSTHNVYGTAQTINSATYQYTEATGLAAELSNPACLRIFIEEMQQLYVGQSYDLYWTHNILCPSVSEYLKMVDMKTGGLFRMLTRLMVAESPISDKMSVSDDALNQLSCLIGRFFQIRDDYQNLASADYAKQKGFAEDLDEGKFSFTLIHCFRTVESEPKFAGDAMQLRAFLMKRRLEGKLSNEAKREVLAIMKKTKSLEYTLGVLRELHGELQKEVGSLEAKFGEENFSLRVMLEMLKV
;
A
#
# COMPACT_ATOMS: atom_id res chain seq x y z
N MET A 1 24.65 2.36 20.11
CA MET A 1 24.55 3.78 20.54
C MET A 1 24.91 3.93 22.03
N ALA A 2 25.57 5.02 22.44
CA ALA A 2 25.74 5.39 23.85
C ALA A 2 24.63 6.37 24.24
N PHE A 3 23.89 6.08 25.30
CA PHE A 3 22.75 6.89 25.75
C PHE A 3 23.21 7.98 26.71
N LYS A 4 22.87 9.23 26.43
CA LYS A 4 23.27 10.42 27.18
C LYS A 4 22.09 11.18 27.77
N TYR A 5 20.94 11.13 27.11
CA TYR A 5 19.80 11.99 27.44
C TYR A 5 18.58 11.20 27.93
N SER A 6 18.67 9.88 28.04
CA SER A 6 17.53 9.04 28.37
C SER A 6 17.82 7.91 29.36
N THR A 7 16.76 7.53 30.07
CA THR A 7 16.75 6.43 31.03
C THR A 7 15.86 5.28 30.53
N LEU A 8 16.24 4.04 30.85
CA LEU A 8 15.51 2.85 30.46
C LEU A 8 14.22 2.70 31.28
N ILE A 9 13.13 2.33 30.60
CA ILE A 9 11.83 2.04 31.22
C ILE A 9 11.59 0.53 31.25
N ASP A 10 11.03 0.05 32.36
CA ASP A 10 10.66 -1.37 32.51
C ASP A 10 9.54 -1.76 31.53
N SER A 11 9.75 -2.83 30.77
CA SER A 11 8.83 -3.32 29.74
C SER A 11 7.45 -3.72 30.26
N SER A 12 7.34 -4.10 31.54
CA SER A 12 6.07 -4.40 32.19
C SER A 12 5.13 -3.19 32.27
N LEU A 13 5.65 -1.97 32.14
CA LEU A 13 4.89 -0.72 32.22
C LEU A 13 4.25 -0.31 30.89
N TYR A 14 4.74 -0.79 29.75
CA TYR A 14 4.33 -0.24 28.43
C TYR A 14 4.03 -1.27 27.33
N ASP A 15 4.46 -2.54 27.42
CA ASP A 15 4.29 -3.54 26.35
C ASP A 15 3.44 -4.75 26.76
N LYS A 16 2.25 -4.50 27.32
CA LYS A 16 1.36 -5.58 27.81
C LYS A 16 0.90 -6.55 26.72
N GLU A 17 0.86 -6.08 25.47
CA GLU A 17 0.40 -6.87 24.32
C GLU A 17 1.54 -7.44 23.46
N GLY A 18 2.80 -7.18 23.83
CA GLY A 18 3.98 -7.66 23.11
C GLY A 18 4.14 -7.05 21.71
N LEU A 19 3.69 -5.82 21.50
CA LEU A 19 3.72 -5.10 20.21
C LEU A 19 5.07 -4.44 19.92
N CYS A 20 6.03 -4.46 20.85
CA CYS A 20 7.38 -3.96 20.61
C CYS A 20 8.46 -4.86 21.24
N GLN A 21 8.17 -6.16 21.33
CA GLN A 21 9.06 -7.15 21.93
C GLN A 21 10.46 -7.13 21.30
N GLY A 22 11.49 -7.04 22.15
CA GLY A 22 12.89 -6.97 21.71
C GLY A 22 13.42 -5.56 21.48
N ILE A 23 12.59 -4.53 21.71
CA ILE A 23 12.97 -3.11 21.64
C ILE A 23 12.73 -2.45 23.00
N GLU A 24 13.76 -1.77 23.51
CA GLU A 24 13.69 -1.01 24.77
C GLU A 24 12.92 0.30 24.60
N LEU A 25 12.06 0.67 25.56
CA LEU A 25 11.54 2.03 25.67
C LEU A 25 12.43 2.86 26.59
N ARG A 26 12.67 4.11 26.21
CA ARG A 26 13.48 5.05 26.97
C ARG A 26 12.71 6.34 27.20
N ARG A 27 12.95 6.97 28.35
CA ARG A 27 12.39 8.27 28.71
C ARG A 27 13.50 9.31 28.67
N HIS A 28 13.32 10.33 27.83
CA HIS A 28 14.21 11.47 27.75
C HIS A 28 14.13 12.33 29.03
N GLU A 29 15.26 12.87 29.49
CA GLU A 29 15.34 13.69 30.70
C GLU A 29 14.72 15.09 30.51
N ALA A 30 14.91 15.69 29.34
CA ALA A 30 14.29 16.95 28.93
C ALA A 30 12.88 16.79 28.32
N GLY A 31 12.07 15.85 28.83
CA GLY A 31 10.74 15.54 28.29
C GLY A 31 9.74 16.71 28.32
N ASP A 32 10.00 17.70 29.18
CA ASP A 32 9.20 18.91 29.31
C ASP A 32 9.35 19.90 28.16
N LEU A 33 10.45 19.86 27.40
CA LEU A 33 10.66 20.68 26.19
C LEU A 33 9.71 20.28 25.06
N GLU A 34 9.33 19.01 24.98
CA GLU A 34 8.34 18.53 24.01
C GLU A 34 6.97 19.14 24.29
N GLU A 35 6.58 19.24 25.56
CA GLU A 35 5.34 19.91 25.95
C GLU A 35 5.36 21.40 25.59
N VAL A 36 6.50 22.09 25.78
CA VAL A 36 6.66 23.49 25.37
C VAL A 36 6.45 23.64 23.86
N GLY A 37 7.14 22.82 23.05
CA GLY A 37 7.00 22.84 21.59
C GLY A 37 5.57 22.60 21.13
N ALA A 38 4.89 21.60 21.71
CA ALA A 38 3.49 21.30 21.39
C ALA A 38 2.54 22.45 21.76
N PHE A 39 2.62 22.98 22.99
CA PHE A 39 1.74 24.09 23.40
C PHE A 39 1.98 25.36 22.59
N ARG A 40 3.24 25.65 22.25
CA ARG A 40 3.60 26.77 21.38
C ARG A 40 2.98 26.61 19.99
N ALA A 41 3.03 25.42 19.40
CA ALA A 41 2.38 25.14 18.11
C ALA A 41 0.86 25.29 18.18
N GLN A 42 0.23 24.79 19.24
CA GLN A 42 -1.22 24.92 19.45
C GLN A 42 -1.65 26.39 19.62
N GLU A 43 -0.83 27.22 20.28
CA GLU A 43 -1.09 28.66 20.43
C GLU A 43 -0.93 29.40 19.11
N ASP A 44 0.12 29.12 18.35
CA ASP A 44 0.34 29.70 17.02
C ASP A 44 -0.76 29.29 16.04
N TRP A 45 -1.24 28.03 16.09
CA TRP A 45 -2.40 27.59 15.32
C TRP A 45 -3.67 28.39 15.66
N ARG A 46 -3.97 28.57 16.95
CA ARG A 46 -5.13 29.37 17.40
C ARG A 46 -5.06 30.82 16.95
N ARG A 47 -3.85 31.38 16.92
CA ARG A 47 -3.60 32.78 16.55
C ARG A 47 -3.64 33.00 15.03
N LEU A 48 -3.12 32.06 14.25
CA LEU A 48 -2.84 32.24 12.83
C LEU A 48 -3.80 31.49 11.90
N VAL A 49 -4.33 30.34 12.33
CA VAL A 49 -5.11 29.43 11.48
C VAL A 49 -6.59 29.42 11.87
N GLY A 50 -6.91 29.05 13.11
CA GLY A 50 -8.31 28.90 13.52
C GLY A 50 -8.49 28.27 14.90
N PRO A 51 -9.75 28.12 15.35
CA PRO A 51 -10.05 27.58 16.68
C PRO A 51 -9.52 26.14 16.84
N LEU A 52 -9.06 25.83 18.05
CA LEU A 52 -8.50 24.53 18.43
C LEU A 52 -8.85 24.22 19.89
N GLU A 53 -9.11 22.94 20.20
CA GLU A 53 -9.35 22.48 21.57
C GLU A 53 -8.20 22.80 22.51
N LYS A 54 -8.50 22.88 23.82
CA LYS A 54 -7.54 23.30 24.85
C LYS A 54 -7.58 22.35 26.06
N PRO A 55 -6.53 21.53 26.27
CA PRO A 55 -5.44 21.20 25.33
C PRO A 55 -5.93 20.41 24.09
N TYR A 56 -5.20 20.52 22.98
CA TYR A 56 -5.40 19.67 21.81
C TYR A 56 -4.73 18.30 22.02
N ALA A 57 -5.40 17.24 21.56
CA ALA A 57 -4.92 15.86 21.66
C ALA A 57 -4.08 15.44 20.44
N GLY A 58 -2.90 16.03 20.34
CA GLY A 58 -1.86 15.71 19.36
C GLY A 58 -0.86 14.68 19.90
N LEU A 59 0.42 15.04 19.92
CA LEU A 59 1.55 14.18 20.28
C LEU A 59 1.73 13.96 21.80
N LEU A 60 1.07 14.76 22.63
CA LEU A 60 1.25 14.72 24.09
C LEU A 60 0.62 13.46 24.70
N GLY A 61 1.34 12.82 25.61
CA GLY A 61 0.84 11.74 26.45
C GLY A 61 1.06 12.04 27.94
N PRO A 62 0.25 11.50 28.85
CA PRO A 62 0.40 11.77 30.28
C PRO A 62 1.71 11.21 30.85
N ASP A 63 2.10 10.00 30.43
CA ASP A 63 3.29 9.28 30.91
C ASP A 63 4.47 9.32 29.92
N PHE A 64 4.15 9.29 28.63
CA PHE A 64 5.09 9.30 27.51
C PHE A 64 4.52 10.15 26.39
N SER A 65 5.14 11.30 26.12
CA SER A 65 4.88 12.06 24.91
C SER A 65 5.68 11.45 23.74
N PHE A 66 5.16 11.58 22.53
CA PHE A 66 5.63 10.77 21.39
C PHE A 66 7.10 11.02 21.03
N VAL A 67 7.52 12.27 20.85
CA VAL A 67 8.85 12.63 20.35
C VAL A 67 9.95 12.15 21.27
N THR A 68 9.86 12.45 22.57
CA THR A 68 10.89 12.13 23.56
C THR A 68 10.97 10.64 23.86
N ALA A 69 9.89 9.89 23.63
CA ALA A 69 9.91 8.43 23.68
C ALA A 69 10.48 7.83 22.38
N ALA A 70 10.09 8.37 21.22
CA ALA A 70 10.43 7.82 19.90
C ALA A 70 11.85 8.15 19.44
N VAL A 71 12.41 9.24 19.95
CA VAL A 71 13.77 9.71 19.69
C VAL A 71 14.46 9.99 21.03
N PRO A 72 14.75 8.95 21.82
CA PRO A 72 15.20 9.12 23.21
C PRO A 72 16.60 9.75 23.32
N GLU A 73 17.34 9.86 22.22
CA GLU A 73 18.65 10.53 22.17
C GLU A 73 18.61 11.79 21.29
N CYS A 74 17.44 12.42 21.20
CA CYS A 74 17.31 13.74 20.59
C CYS A 74 18.18 14.74 21.34
N ILE A 75 18.81 15.65 20.61
CA ILE A 75 19.56 16.76 21.20
C ILE A 75 18.56 17.68 21.91
N PRO A 76 18.73 17.99 23.22
CA PRO A 76 17.76 18.77 23.99
C PRO A 76 17.36 20.09 23.32
N GLU A 77 18.31 20.83 22.77
CA GLU A 77 18.10 22.12 22.10
C GLU A 77 17.26 22.00 20.81
N ARG A 78 17.07 20.79 20.28
CA ARG A 78 16.25 20.52 19.09
C ARG A 78 14.85 20.03 19.42
N ILE A 79 14.58 19.59 20.66
CA ILE A 79 13.30 18.95 21.05
C ILE A 79 12.11 19.90 20.83
N GLU A 80 12.21 21.15 21.26
CA GLU A 80 11.09 22.09 21.14
C GLU A 80 10.63 22.24 19.68
N ILE A 81 11.56 22.49 18.75
CA ILE A 81 11.21 22.75 17.35
C ILE A 81 10.75 21.49 16.61
N ILE A 82 11.27 20.30 16.93
CA ILE A 82 10.77 19.06 16.34
C ILE A 82 9.38 18.70 16.87
N SER A 83 9.11 18.94 18.16
CA SER A 83 7.78 18.74 18.76
C SER A 83 6.78 19.74 18.22
N TYR A 84 7.20 21.01 18.04
CA TYR A 84 6.39 22.03 17.39
C TYR A 84 6.00 21.61 15.96
N ALA A 85 6.97 21.11 15.17
CA ALA A 85 6.73 20.67 13.80
C ALA A 85 5.82 19.44 13.71
N LEU A 86 6.01 18.45 14.59
CA LEU A 86 5.16 17.26 14.61
C LEU A 86 3.73 17.58 15.08
N GLU A 87 3.56 18.45 16.08
CA GLU A 87 2.23 18.87 16.56
C GLU A 87 1.46 19.59 15.45
N PHE A 88 2.16 20.42 14.67
CA PHE A 88 1.60 21.02 13.46
C PHE A 88 1.15 19.96 12.44
N GLY A 89 1.93 18.89 12.25
CA GLY A 89 1.56 17.75 11.42
C GLY A 89 0.24 17.10 11.87
N PHE A 90 0.08 16.82 13.17
CA PHE A 90 -1.18 16.28 13.72
C PHE A 90 -2.38 17.19 13.51
N MET A 91 -2.22 18.49 13.77
CA MET A 91 -3.30 19.48 13.55
C MET A 91 -3.65 19.61 12.07
N HIS A 92 -2.67 19.53 11.18
CA HIS A 92 -2.91 19.58 9.74
C HIS A 92 -3.67 18.36 9.24
N ASP A 93 -3.29 17.16 9.68
CA ASP A 93 -3.93 15.89 9.33
C ASP A 93 -5.40 15.88 9.79
N ASP A 94 -5.68 16.28 11.03
CA ASP A 94 -7.06 16.36 11.55
C ASP A 94 -7.96 17.37 10.79
N VAL A 95 -7.38 18.39 10.14
CA VAL A 95 -8.13 19.32 9.27
C VAL A 95 -8.34 18.73 7.88
N ILE A 96 -7.33 18.04 7.31
CA ILE A 96 -7.48 17.34 6.03
C ILE A 96 -8.60 16.30 6.14
N ASP A 97 -8.63 15.53 7.23
CA ASP A 97 -9.63 14.48 7.45
C ASP A 97 -11.06 15.02 7.57
N LYS A 98 -11.24 16.29 7.99
CA LYS A 98 -12.56 16.89 8.20
C LYS A 98 -13.08 17.73 7.02
N GLU A 99 -12.21 18.31 6.20
CA GLU A 99 -12.57 19.26 5.14
C GLU A 99 -11.81 18.99 3.83
N ILE A 100 -12.12 17.88 3.16
CA ILE A 100 -11.46 17.43 1.91
C ILE A 100 -11.64 18.43 0.72
N HIS A 101 -12.63 19.33 0.78
CA HIS A 101 -13.04 20.15 -0.37
C HIS A 101 -12.56 21.62 -0.41
N ASP A 102 -11.75 22.09 0.54
CA ASP A 102 -11.37 23.51 0.58
C ASP A 102 -10.04 23.81 -0.14
N ALA A 103 -10.06 24.82 -1.01
CA ALA A 103 -8.94 25.27 -1.84
C ALA A 103 -7.74 25.81 -1.00
N SER A 104 -7.89 25.96 0.32
CA SER A 104 -6.84 26.39 1.24
C SER A 104 -5.78 25.31 1.55
N LEU A 105 -5.99 24.06 1.11
CA LEU A 105 -5.07 22.94 1.32
C LEU A 105 -3.80 22.97 0.44
N ASP A 106 -3.78 23.72 -0.66
CA ASP A 106 -2.67 23.74 -1.65
C ASP A 106 -1.50 24.70 -1.26
N GLU A 107 -1.69 25.56 -0.25
CA GLU A 107 -0.65 26.52 0.15
C GLU A 107 0.51 25.89 0.93
N MET A 108 0.30 24.76 1.61
CA MET A 108 1.36 24.08 2.36
C MET A 108 2.31 23.32 1.43
N GLY A 109 1.78 22.63 0.41
CA GLY A 109 2.60 21.93 -0.58
C GLY A 109 3.52 22.89 -1.33
N SER A 110 2.98 24.00 -1.83
CA SER A 110 3.77 25.05 -2.50
C SER A 110 4.79 25.74 -1.57
N ALA A 111 4.49 25.89 -0.28
CA ALA A 111 5.43 26.43 0.70
C ALA A 111 6.61 25.48 0.95
N LEU A 112 6.34 24.19 1.13
CA LEU A 112 7.38 23.18 1.34
C LEU A 112 8.24 22.98 0.10
N GLU A 113 7.64 23.02 -1.09
CA GLU A 113 8.37 22.98 -2.36
C GLU A 113 9.35 24.16 -2.46
N GLN A 114 8.88 25.39 -2.22
CA GLN A 114 9.75 26.57 -2.18
C GLN A 114 10.87 26.44 -1.13
N GLY A 115 10.52 25.99 0.07
CA GLY A 115 11.47 25.78 1.16
C GLY A 115 12.53 24.73 0.83
N SER A 116 12.15 23.65 0.15
CA SER A 116 13.06 22.57 -0.26
C SER A 116 14.09 23.00 -1.31
N GLN A 117 13.77 24.02 -2.10
CA GLN A 117 14.65 24.56 -3.14
C GLN A 117 15.52 25.71 -2.63
N THR A 118 14.98 26.55 -1.75
CA THR A 118 15.60 27.85 -1.40
C THR A 118 16.01 27.97 0.07
N GLY A 119 15.56 27.06 0.94
CA GLY A 119 15.74 27.16 2.39
C GLY A 119 14.93 28.29 3.05
N GLN A 120 14.07 28.99 2.30
CA GLN A 120 13.26 30.10 2.78
C GLN A 120 11.83 30.01 2.21
N ILE A 121 10.86 30.58 2.92
CA ILE A 121 9.45 30.58 2.50
C ILE A 121 8.90 32.00 2.63
N GLU A 122 8.26 32.50 1.58
CA GLU A 122 7.68 33.85 1.57
C GLU A 122 6.36 33.90 2.35
N GLU A 123 6.24 34.89 3.26
CA GLU A 123 5.12 35.03 4.20
C GLU A 123 4.17 36.19 3.87
N LYS A 124 4.53 37.06 2.92
CA LYS A 124 3.75 38.27 2.64
C LYS A 124 2.40 37.90 2.03
N GLY A 125 1.32 38.18 2.76
CA GLY A 125 -0.04 37.80 2.35
C GLY A 125 -0.38 36.31 2.53
N ALA A 126 0.52 35.52 3.14
CA ALA A 126 0.36 34.08 3.30
C ALA A 126 -0.68 33.69 4.37
N SER A 127 -1.29 32.50 4.20
CA SER A 127 -2.14 31.87 5.22
C SER A 127 -1.37 31.59 6.52
N GLY A 128 -2.13 31.34 7.60
CA GLY A 128 -1.55 30.96 8.89
C GLY A 128 -0.71 29.69 8.83
N LYS A 129 -1.17 28.67 8.09
CA LYS A 129 -0.45 27.39 7.92
C LYS A 129 0.91 27.61 7.27
N ARG A 130 0.96 28.40 6.19
CA ARG A 130 2.19 28.74 5.48
C ARG A 130 3.18 29.52 6.37
N LYS A 131 2.70 30.45 7.21
CA LYS A 131 3.53 31.17 8.19
C LYS A 131 4.14 30.24 9.23
N ILE A 132 3.38 29.26 9.70
CA ILE A 132 3.87 28.26 10.66
C ILE A 132 4.96 27.38 10.00
N VAL A 133 4.75 26.92 8.77
CA VAL A 133 5.77 26.14 8.03
C VAL A 133 7.04 26.97 7.77
N ALA A 134 6.89 28.25 7.40
CA ALA A 134 8.01 29.18 7.24
C ALA A 134 8.80 29.35 8.54
N GLN A 135 8.12 29.45 9.68
CA GLN A 135 8.74 29.53 11.01
C GLN A 135 9.51 28.25 11.36
N ILE A 136 8.93 27.07 11.12
CA ILE A 136 9.59 25.77 11.34
C ILE A 136 10.90 25.72 10.56
N LEU A 137 10.85 25.99 9.25
CA LEU A 137 12.03 25.93 8.41
C LEU A 137 13.08 26.95 8.85
N ARG A 138 12.66 28.19 9.16
CA ARG A 138 13.57 29.26 9.58
C ARG A 138 14.32 28.90 10.88
N GLU A 139 13.63 28.38 11.88
CA GLU A 139 14.23 27.97 13.15
C GLU A 139 15.15 26.76 12.97
N MET A 140 14.73 25.75 12.21
CA MET A 140 15.58 24.59 11.92
C MET A 140 16.83 24.96 11.11
N MET A 141 16.69 25.83 10.11
CA MET A 141 17.81 26.34 9.32
C MET A 141 18.80 27.15 10.18
N ALA A 142 18.33 27.84 11.21
CA ALA A 142 19.21 28.56 12.13
C ALA A 142 20.04 27.62 13.04
N ILE A 143 19.55 26.40 13.27
CA ILE A 143 20.21 25.39 14.12
C ILE A 143 21.14 24.50 13.29
N ASP A 144 20.64 23.94 12.20
CA ASP A 144 21.34 22.95 11.36
C ASP A 144 20.82 23.01 9.92
N PRO A 145 21.41 23.89 9.07
CA PRO A 145 20.95 24.08 7.69
C PRO A 145 20.96 22.81 6.85
N GLU A 146 21.98 21.97 7.01
CA GLU A 146 22.15 20.75 6.22
C GLU A 146 20.97 19.80 6.42
N ARG A 147 20.65 19.49 7.68
CA ARG A 147 19.57 18.54 8.01
C ARG A 147 18.18 19.16 7.89
N ALA A 148 18.06 20.47 8.09
CA ALA A 148 16.83 21.20 7.84
C ALA A 148 16.43 21.13 6.35
N MET A 149 17.40 21.19 5.43
CA MET A 149 17.14 21.02 4.00
C MET A 149 16.70 19.60 3.65
N VAL A 150 17.28 18.58 4.27
CA VAL A 150 16.84 17.18 4.08
C VAL A 150 15.40 17.00 4.55
N LEU A 151 15.04 17.56 5.71
CA LEU A 151 13.67 17.58 6.21
C LEU A 151 12.73 18.29 5.23
N ALA A 152 13.10 19.47 4.73
CA ALA A 152 12.27 20.24 3.81
C ALA A 152 11.96 19.48 2.51
N LYS A 153 12.98 18.88 1.89
CA LYS A 153 12.84 18.04 0.68
C LYS A 153 11.93 16.84 0.92
N SER A 154 12.15 16.17 2.04
CA SER A 154 11.39 14.98 2.40
C SER A 154 9.94 15.29 2.69
N TRP A 155 9.69 16.36 3.44
CA TRP A 155 8.34 16.79 3.77
C TRP A 155 7.57 17.25 2.53
N ALA A 156 8.22 17.98 1.61
CA ALA A 156 7.63 18.34 0.32
C ALA A 156 7.18 17.10 -0.47
N ALA A 157 8.05 16.07 -0.57
CA ALA A 157 7.72 14.82 -1.22
C ALA A 157 6.54 14.08 -0.56
N GLY A 158 6.45 14.11 0.78
CA GLY A 158 5.35 13.51 1.53
C GLY A 158 3.99 14.19 1.32
N VAL A 159 3.96 15.52 1.29
CA VAL A 159 2.71 16.27 1.07
C VAL A 159 2.18 16.06 -0.35
N GLY A 160 3.05 15.99 -1.36
CA GLY A 160 2.66 15.66 -2.74
C GLY A 160 2.07 14.25 -2.90
N HIS A 161 2.37 13.33 -1.98
CA HIS A 161 1.77 11.99 -1.92
C HIS A 161 0.43 11.99 -1.18
N SER A 162 0.35 12.71 -0.05
CA SER A 162 -0.84 12.80 0.81
C SER A 162 -1.99 13.58 0.16
N SER A 163 -1.69 14.56 -0.70
CA SER A 163 -2.69 15.29 -1.50
C SER A 163 -3.39 14.42 -2.57
N ARG A 164 -2.92 13.18 -2.78
CA ARG A 164 -3.54 12.18 -3.65
C ARG A 164 -4.47 11.21 -2.90
N ARG A 165 -4.86 11.51 -1.66
CA ARG A 165 -5.91 10.80 -0.88
C ARG A 165 -7.30 10.79 -1.55
N GLN A 166 -7.46 11.22 -2.81
CA GLN A 166 -8.75 11.15 -3.53
C GLN A 166 -9.19 9.69 -3.77
N GLU A 167 -10.21 9.31 -3.01
CA GLU A 167 -11.47 8.67 -3.47
C GLU A 167 -11.30 7.63 -4.59
N ASP A 168 -11.11 6.34 -4.20
CA ASP A 168 -11.54 5.11 -4.91
C ASP A 168 -10.66 3.87 -4.60
N ALA A 169 -9.61 3.98 -3.78
CA ALA A 169 -8.80 2.82 -3.38
C ALA A 169 -9.51 2.00 -2.29
N GLN A 170 -10.46 1.15 -2.66
CA GLN A 170 -10.99 0.13 -1.76
C GLN A 170 -10.02 -1.06 -1.69
N PHE A 171 -9.20 -1.11 -0.63
CA PHE A 171 -8.28 -2.23 -0.41
C PHE A 171 -9.05 -3.47 0.07
N ASN A 172 -8.82 -4.60 -0.60
CA ASN A 172 -9.49 -5.87 -0.31
C ASN A 172 -8.63 -6.81 0.54
N THR A 173 -7.32 -6.57 0.61
CA THR A 173 -6.38 -7.36 1.42
C THR A 173 -5.39 -6.45 2.15
N LEU A 174 -4.88 -6.94 3.28
CA LEU A 174 -3.87 -6.24 4.07
C LEU A 174 -2.58 -6.04 3.27
N GLU A 175 -2.21 -6.98 2.39
CA GLU A 175 -1.01 -6.87 1.55
C GLU A 175 -1.13 -5.81 0.43
N GLU A 176 -2.34 -5.51 -0.04
CA GLU A 176 -2.58 -4.37 -0.96
C GLU A 176 -2.54 -3.04 -0.21
N TYR A 177 -3.08 -3.03 1.01
CA TYR A 177 -3.19 -1.83 1.85
C TYR A 177 -1.84 -1.36 2.40
N LEU A 178 -1.02 -2.29 2.87
CA LEU A 178 0.20 -2.02 3.61
C LEU A 178 1.23 -1.14 2.85
N PRO A 179 1.56 -1.40 1.57
CA PRO A 179 2.47 -0.54 0.83
C PRO A 179 1.95 0.89 0.69
N TYR A 180 0.65 1.07 0.47
CA TYR A 180 0.02 2.40 0.41
C TYR A 180 0.13 3.11 1.77
N ARG A 181 -0.28 2.43 2.84
CA ARG A 181 -0.31 3.00 4.18
C ARG A 181 1.08 3.33 4.73
N ALA A 182 2.12 2.59 4.33
CA ALA A 182 3.50 2.85 4.72
C ALA A 182 3.99 4.25 4.30
N PHE A 183 3.45 4.81 3.22
CA PHE A 183 3.77 6.17 2.75
C PHE A 183 2.83 7.24 3.30
N ASP A 184 1.63 6.86 3.73
CA ASP A 184 0.61 7.78 4.25
C ASP A 184 0.68 8.01 5.78
N VAL A 185 1.41 7.18 6.52
CA VAL A 185 1.60 7.32 8.00
C VAL A 185 2.40 8.56 8.43
N GLY A 186 2.69 9.49 7.51
CA GLY A 186 3.48 10.70 7.79
C GLY A 186 4.99 10.45 7.91
N TYR A 187 5.48 9.29 7.43
CA TYR A 187 6.89 8.90 7.52
C TYR A 187 7.84 9.97 6.96
N MET A 188 7.49 10.61 5.86
CA MET A 188 8.35 11.59 5.18
C MET A 188 8.66 12.83 6.03
N LEU A 189 7.73 13.26 6.89
CA LEU A 189 8.02 14.30 7.89
C LEU A 189 8.84 13.70 9.03
N TRP A 190 8.42 12.54 9.54
CA TRP A 190 9.04 11.91 10.71
C TRP A 190 10.53 11.59 10.50
N HIS A 191 10.89 11.04 9.35
CA HIS A 191 12.28 10.68 9.04
C HIS A 191 13.22 11.90 9.07
N GLY A 192 12.75 13.02 8.49
CA GLY A 192 13.47 14.29 8.53
C GLY A 192 13.64 14.80 9.96
N LEU A 193 12.58 14.70 10.78
CA LEU A 193 12.62 15.11 12.18
C LEU A 193 13.59 14.26 13.01
N VAL A 194 13.65 12.94 12.78
CA VAL A 194 14.60 12.04 13.46
C VAL A 194 16.04 12.40 13.09
N MET A 195 16.33 12.58 11.79
CA MET A 195 17.67 12.95 11.35
C MET A 195 18.09 14.32 11.89
N PHE A 196 17.19 15.31 11.86
CA PHE A 196 17.43 16.62 12.45
C PHE A 196 17.63 16.53 13.97
N GLY A 197 16.73 15.89 14.71
CA GLY A 197 16.77 15.81 16.17
C GLY A 197 18.02 15.13 16.71
N CYS A 198 18.49 14.07 16.05
CA CYS A 198 19.68 13.31 16.47
C CYS A 198 20.99 13.74 15.80
N ALA A 199 20.95 14.76 14.93
CA ALA A 199 22.07 15.15 14.06
C ALA A 199 22.66 13.94 13.30
N ILE A 200 21.80 13.21 12.59
CA ILE A 200 22.18 12.08 11.73
C ILE A 200 22.21 12.58 10.28
N THR A 201 23.23 12.19 9.52
CA THR A 201 23.28 12.37 8.07
C THR A 201 23.38 11.00 7.43
N VAL A 202 22.44 10.66 6.56
CA VAL A 202 22.51 9.49 5.69
C VAL A 202 23.01 9.99 4.32
N PRO A 203 24.15 9.51 3.81
CA PRO A 203 24.63 9.89 2.48
C PRO A 203 23.64 9.49 1.37
N GLU A 204 23.62 10.24 0.27
CA GLU A 204 22.74 9.98 -0.88
C GLU A 204 22.91 8.55 -1.44
N GLU A 205 24.15 8.03 -1.46
CA GLU A 205 24.48 6.66 -1.88
C GLU A 205 23.84 5.55 -1.02
N ASP A 206 23.47 5.87 0.23
CA ASP A 206 22.86 4.96 1.19
C ASP A 206 21.33 5.10 1.24
N GLU A 207 20.73 6.07 0.53
CA GLU A 207 19.29 6.37 0.65
C GLU A 207 18.39 5.21 0.18
N ASP A 208 18.75 4.56 -0.93
CA ASP A 208 18.02 3.38 -1.42
C ASP A 208 18.06 2.24 -0.41
N GLU A 209 19.22 2.04 0.20
CA GLU A 209 19.40 1.01 1.21
C GLU A 209 18.68 1.38 2.51
N ALA A 210 18.66 2.66 2.90
CA ALA A 210 17.88 3.16 4.02
C ALA A 210 16.38 2.87 3.84
N ARG A 211 15.85 3.17 2.65
CA ARG A 211 14.46 2.89 2.27
C ARG A 211 14.15 1.40 2.36
N ARG A 212 15.06 0.54 1.89
CA ARG A 212 14.88 -0.91 1.96
C ARG A 212 14.88 -1.45 3.40
N LEU A 213 15.83 -0.98 4.21
CA LEU A 213 16.02 -1.46 5.58
C LEU A 213 14.91 -0.97 6.53
N ILE A 214 14.33 0.20 6.28
CA ILE A 214 13.30 0.78 7.16
C ILE A 214 11.91 0.18 6.96
N MET A 215 11.63 -0.51 5.85
CA MET A 215 10.27 -0.98 5.51
C MET A 215 9.56 -1.74 6.64
N PRO A 216 10.17 -2.71 7.35
CA PRO A 216 9.48 -3.40 8.44
C PRO A 216 9.05 -2.44 9.57
N ALA A 217 9.83 -1.41 9.87
CA ALA A 217 9.46 -0.38 10.84
C ALA A 217 8.25 0.42 10.37
N LEU A 218 8.19 0.80 9.08
CA LEU A 218 7.05 1.54 8.54
C LEU A 218 5.77 0.71 8.60
N LEU A 219 5.82 -0.53 8.15
CA LEU A 219 4.68 -1.46 8.20
C LEU A 219 4.17 -1.65 9.63
N SER A 220 5.07 -1.85 10.58
CA SER A 220 4.71 -1.97 11.99
C SER A 220 4.09 -0.69 12.55
N ALA A 221 4.66 0.48 12.23
CA ALA A 221 4.17 1.77 12.71
C ALA A 221 2.78 2.09 12.15
N SER A 222 2.57 1.85 10.86
CA SER A 222 1.27 1.96 10.18
C SER A 222 0.19 1.10 10.83
N LEU A 223 0.46 -0.20 11.01
CA LEU A 223 -0.50 -1.11 11.64
C LEU A 223 -0.79 -0.76 13.10
N THR A 224 0.22 -0.32 13.84
CA THR A 224 0.05 0.11 15.22
C THR A 224 -0.83 1.34 15.29
N ASN A 225 -0.58 2.34 14.43
CA ASN A 225 -1.43 3.53 14.33
C ASN A 225 -2.88 3.14 14.05
N ASP A 226 -3.14 2.38 12.99
CA ASP A 226 -4.47 1.94 12.60
C ASP A 226 -5.21 1.17 13.71
N LEU A 227 -4.48 0.30 14.45
CA LEU A 227 -5.05 -0.49 15.53
C LEU A 227 -5.61 0.39 16.65
N PHE A 228 -4.87 1.45 17.04
CA PHE A 228 -5.24 2.34 18.13
C PHE A 228 -6.12 3.50 17.67
N SER A 229 -5.98 3.98 16.44
CA SER A 229 -6.81 5.04 15.87
C SER A 229 -8.18 4.55 15.38
N PHE A 230 -8.38 3.23 15.26
CA PHE A 230 -9.63 2.66 14.74
C PHE A 230 -10.90 3.21 15.40
N GLU A 231 -10.93 3.38 16.73
CA GLU A 231 -12.11 3.90 17.43
C GLU A 231 -12.42 5.36 17.05
N LYS A 232 -11.39 6.15 16.79
CA LYS A 232 -11.50 7.53 16.29
C LYS A 232 -12.01 7.54 14.84
N GLU A 233 -11.56 6.58 14.03
CA GLU A 233 -11.72 6.57 12.58
C GLU A 233 -12.98 5.82 12.08
N ARG A 234 -13.50 4.84 12.84
CA ARG A 234 -14.57 3.93 12.38
C ARG A 234 -15.89 4.60 11.99
N GLY A 235 -16.10 5.85 12.38
CA GLY A 235 -17.29 6.65 12.04
C GLY A 235 -17.16 7.41 10.72
N ASP A 236 -15.98 7.42 10.11
CA ASP A 236 -15.69 8.11 8.87
C ASP A 236 -15.83 7.14 7.68
N ALA A 237 -16.70 7.48 6.73
CA ALA A 237 -16.96 6.67 5.55
C ALA A 237 -15.77 6.62 4.57
N ASN A 238 -14.81 7.54 4.70
CA ASN A 238 -13.69 7.70 3.78
C ASN A 238 -12.36 7.14 4.32
N VAL A 239 -12.30 6.73 5.59
CA VAL A 239 -11.04 6.28 6.20
C VAL A 239 -10.73 4.82 5.83
N GLN A 240 -9.54 4.61 5.26
CA GLN A 240 -8.96 3.29 5.02
C GLN A 240 -8.08 2.90 6.21
N ASN A 241 -8.52 1.90 6.99
CA ASN A 241 -7.84 1.40 8.18
C ASN A 241 -7.62 -0.13 8.08
N ALA A 242 -6.45 -0.62 8.48
CA ALA A 242 -6.08 -2.04 8.43
C ALA A 242 -7.11 -2.97 9.09
N VAL A 243 -7.74 -2.57 10.20
CA VAL A 243 -8.75 -3.40 10.88
C VAL A 243 -9.97 -3.61 9.96
N LEU A 244 -10.45 -2.56 9.27
CA LEU A 244 -11.54 -2.68 8.29
C LEU A 244 -11.14 -3.55 7.10
N VAL A 245 -9.91 -3.40 6.60
CA VAL A 245 -9.39 -4.20 5.49
C VAL A 245 -9.35 -5.67 5.86
N VAL A 246 -8.85 -6.01 7.05
CA VAL A 246 -8.76 -7.40 7.55
C VAL A 246 -10.15 -8.00 7.81
N MET A 247 -11.09 -7.21 8.35
CA MET A 247 -12.49 -7.65 8.49
C MET A 247 -13.09 -8.04 7.13
N ARG A 248 -12.84 -7.23 6.08
CA ARG A 248 -13.29 -7.53 4.71
C ARG A 248 -12.57 -8.73 4.11
N GLU A 249 -11.25 -8.78 4.23
CA GLU A 249 -10.39 -9.84 3.67
C GLU A 249 -10.76 -11.23 4.21
N HIS A 250 -10.98 -11.32 5.53
CA HIS A 250 -11.18 -12.59 6.21
C HIS A 250 -12.64 -12.89 6.58
N GLY A 251 -13.56 -11.93 6.44
CA GLY A 251 -14.95 -12.08 6.88
C GLY A 251 -15.07 -12.36 8.39
N CYS A 252 -14.21 -11.72 9.20
CA CYS A 252 -14.04 -11.98 10.63
C CYS A 252 -14.60 -10.85 11.51
N SER A 253 -14.70 -11.08 12.82
CA SER A 253 -15.10 -10.03 13.78
C SER A 253 -14.02 -8.95 13.93
N GLU A 254 -14.38 -7.81 14.51
CA GLU A 254 -13.41 -6.74 14.80
C GLU A 254 -12.31 -7.23 15.74
N GLU A 255 -12.65 -8.00 16.78
CA GLU A 255 -11.69 -8.57 17.73
C GLU A 255 -10.70 -9.52 17.03
N GLU A 256 -11.21 -10.36 16.12
CA GLU A 256 -10.38 -11.25 15.32
C GLU A 256 -9.46 -10.46 14.38
N ALA A 257 -9.98 -9.41 13.74
CA ALA A 257 -9.21 -8.55 12.86
C ALA A 257 -8.10 -7.81 13.61
N ARG A 258 -8.40 -7.25 14.79
CA ARG A 258 -7.40 -6.64 15.67
C ARG A 258 -6.30 -7.62 16.05
N GLU A 259 -6.63 -8.86 16.38
CA GLU A 259 -5.62 -9.89 16.69
C GLU A 259 -4.77 -10.28 15.48
N ILE A 260 -5.33 -10.28 14.27
CA ILE A 260 -4.56 -10.48 13.03
C ILE A 260 -3.57 -9.31 12.83
N CYS A 261 -4.02 -8.06 12.99
CA CYS A 261 -3.15 -6.88 12.93
C CYS A 261 -2.02 -6.97 13.96
N LYS A 262 -2.32 -7.31 15.23
CA LYS A 262 -1.32 -7.49 16.29
C LYS A 262 -0.31 -8.58 15.94
N LYS A 263 -0.74 -9.72 15.39
CA LYS A 263 0.18 -10.77 14.93
C LYS A 263 1.10 -10.26 13.83
N ARG A 264 0.58 -9.49 12.87
CA ARG A 264 1.41 -8.92 11.81
C ARG A 264 2.41 -7.89 12.34
N ILE A 265 2.00 -7.02 13.27
CA ILE A 265 2.89 -6.08 13.98
C ILE A 265 4.07 -6.84 14.59
N ARG A 266 3.81 -7.92 15.34
CA ARG A 266 4.88 -8.72 15.97
C ARG A 266 5.87 -9.31 14.97
N VAL A 267 5.40 -9.73 13.80
CA VAL A 267 6.27 -10.22 12.71
C VAL A 267 7.18 -9.11 12.21
N GLU A 268 6.63 -7.92 11.97
CA GLU A 268 7.43 -6.80 11.45
C GLU A 268 8.40 -6.24 12.48
N ILE A 269 8.04 -6.22 13.76
CA ILE A 269 8.95 -5.91 14.86
C ILE A 269 10.13 -6.89 14.89
N ALA A 270 9.85 -8.20 14.82
CA ALA A 270 10.91 -9.22 14.80
C ALA A 270 11.82 -9.08 13.57
N ASN A 271 11.25 -8.78 12.40
CA ASN A 271 12.01 -8.46 11.20
C ASN A 271 12.90 -7.23 11.40
N TYR A 272 12.38 -6.16 12.00
CA TYR A 272 13.14 -4.95 12.21
C TYR A 272 14.26 -5.11 13.25
N VAL A 273 14.02 -5.83 14.34
CA VAL A 273 15.06 -6.18 15.31
C VAL A 273 16.20 -6.96 14.64
N ARG A 274 15.87 -7.89 13.72
CA ARG A 274 16.88 -8.59 12.90
C ARG A 274 17.64 -7.61 12.01
N VAL A 275 16.93 -6.71 11.32
CA VAL A 275 17.54 -5.67 10.47
C VAL A 275 18.52 -4.81 11.27
N VAL A 276 18.15 -4.31 12.44
CA VAL A 276 19.05 -3.52 13.31
C VAL A 276 20.31 -4.30 13.65
N LYS A 277 20.17 -5.58 14.03
CA LYS A 277 21.31 -6.44 14.37
C LYS A 277 22.24 -6.67 13.18
N GLU A 278 21.70 -6.98 12.01
CA GLU A 278 22.46 -7.22 10.78
C GLU A 278 23.15 -5.94 10.29
N THR A 279 22.42 -4.82 10.29
CA THR A 279 22.91 -3.50 9.87
C THR A 279 24.09 -3.04 10.73
N ARG A 280 24.05 -3.27 12.05
CA ARG A 280 25.17 -2.98 12.95
C ARG A 280 26.46 -3.73 12.59
N ALA A 281 26.36 -4.93 12.03
CA ALA A 281 27.52 -5.77 11.69
C ALA A 281 28.12 -5.45 10.31
N ARG A 282 27.43 -4.65 9.49
CA ARG A 282 27.85 -4.33 8.13
C ARG A 282 29.01 -3.33 8.10
N THR A 283 29.88 -3.50 7.11
CA THR A 283 31.04 -2.63 6.86
C THR A 283 30.93 -1.87 5.54
N ASP A 284 29.92 -2.19 4.73
CA ASP A 284 29.68 -1.68 3.37
C ASP A 284 28.72 -0.49 3.32
N ILE A 285 28.23 -0.04 4.48
CA ILE A 285 27.29 1.10 4.61
C ILE A 285 27.83 2.13 5.60
N SER A 286 27.40 3.38 5.46
CA SER A 286 27.84 4.47 6.33
C SER A 286 27.41 4.29 7.78
N ASP A 287 28.18 4.87 8.70
CA ASP A 287 27.80 4.92 10.11
C ASP A 287 26.56 5.80 10.35
N GLY A 288 26.31 6.75 9.44
CA GLY A 288 25.08 7.54 9.40
C GLY A 288 23.84 6.67 9.21
N LEU A 289 23.86 5.78 8.21
CA LEU A 289 22.79 4.82 7.97
C LEU A 289 22.62 3.85 9.14
N LYS A 290 23.71 3.30 9.70
CA LYS A 290 23.64 2.42 10.87
C LYS A 290 22.97 3.11 12.06
N ARG A 291 23.35 4.36 12.33
CA ARG A 291 22.78 5.16 13.42
C ARG A 291 21.32 5.48 13.16
N TYR A 292 20.94 5.77 11.92
CA TYR A 292 19.56 5.99 11.53
C TYR A 292 18.68 4.77 11.81
N ILE A 293 19.06 3.59 11.29
CA ILE A 293 18.33 2.33 11.51
C ILE A 293 18.30 1.95 13.00
N GLU A 294 19.40 2.15 13.73
CA GLU A 294 19.41 1.94 15.18
C GLU A 294 18.47 2.91 15.92
N THR A 295 18.35 4.15 15.48
CA THR A 295 17.49 5.16 16.14
C THR A 295 16.02 4.88 15.88
N MET A 296 15.66 4.50 14.66
CA MET A 296 14.28 4.27 14.24
C MET A 296 13.59 3.12 14.99
N GLN A 297 14.32 2.19 15.61
CA GLN A 297 13.70 1.13 16.41
C GLN A 297 12.89 1.69 17.60
N TYR A 298 13.38 2.78 18.23
CA TYR A 298 12.73 3.39 19.38
C TYR A 298 11.40 4.06 19.01
N THR A 299 11.24 4.46 17.74
CA THR A 299 9.93 4.88 17.22
C THR A 299 8.89 3.78 17.39
N LEU A 300 9.26 2.50 17.26
CA LEU A 300 8.31 1.39 17.35
C LEU A 300 7.86 1.14 18.80
N SER A 301 8.79 1.10 19.75
CA SER A 301 8.45 0.98 21.18
C SER A 301 7.68 2.19 21.69
N ALA A 302 8.05 3.39 21.25
CA ALA A 302 7.36 4.62 21.62
C ALA A 302 5.96 4.68 21.03
N ASN A 303 5.78 4.31 19.75
CA ASN A 303 4.47 4.33 19.11
C ASN A 303 3.50 3.39 19.84
N ALA A 304 3.93 2.19 20.22
CA ALA A 304 3.11 1.27 21.02
C ALA A 304 2.77 1.85 22.41
N ALA A 305 3.78 2.35 23.14
CA ALA A 305 3.61 2.88 24.49
C ALA A 305 2.73 4.15 24.54
N TRP A 306 2.97 5.08 23.62
CA TRP A 306 2.21 6.31 23.47
C TRP A 306 0.77 6.01 23.03
N SER A 307 0.57 5.20 21.99
CA SER A 307 -0.77 4.91 21.46
C SER A 307 -1.68 4.24 22.48
N THR A 308 -1.11 3.48 23.42
CA THR A 308 -1.87 2.81 24.50
C THR A 308 -2.50 3.80 25.49
N ASN A 309 -1.90 4.96 25.71
CA ASN A 309 -2.31 5.90 26.77
C ASN A 309 -2.50 7.34 26.30
N CYS A 310 -2.28 7.67 25.03
CA CYS A 310 -2.39 9.04 24.57
C CYS A 310 -3.86 9.51 24.60
N PRO A 311 -4.13 10.78 24.96
CA PRO A 311 -5.47 11.35 24.89
C PRO A 311 -6.07 11.31 23.47
N ARG A 312 -5.22 11.25 22.43
CA ARG A 312 -5.63 11.22 21.01
C ARG A 312 -6.49 9.99 20.66
N TYR A 313 -6.14 8.82 21.17
CA TYR A 313 -6.86 7.57 20.87
C TYR A 313 -7.74 7.10 22.03
N ASN A 314 -7.38 7.46 23.26
CA ASN A 314 -7.98 6.89 24.46
C ASN A 314 -8.80 7.94 25.21
N GLY A 315 -9.73 8.63 24.53
CA GLY A 315 -10.53 9.77 25.01
C GLY A 315 -10.83 9.95 26.53
N PRO A 316 -11.06 8.91 27.36
CA PRO A 316 -11.11 9.04 28.82
C PRO A 316 -9.77 9.34 29.54
N THR A 317 -8.62 9.13 28.89
CA THR A 317 -7.29 9.34 29.45
C THR A 317 -6.96 10.82 29.46
N LYS A 318 -6.55 11.34 30.63
CA LYS A 318 -6.36 12.78 30.84
C LYS A 318 -4.89 13.14 30.75
N PHE A 319 -4.62 14.31 30.19
CA PHE A 319 -3.36 15.03 30.32
C PHE A 319 -2.92 15.08 31.78
N ASN A 320 -1.61 15.05 32.01
CA ASN A 320 -1.07 15.19 33.35
C ASN A 320 -1.31 16.61 33.92
N GLU A 321 -1.10 16.80 35.22
CA GLU A 321 -1.39 18.08 35.89
C GLU A 321 -0.63 19.26 35.26
N LEU A 322 0.65 19.07 34.91
CA LEU A 322 1.48 20.12 34.33
C LEU A 322 0.97 20.53 32.94
N GLN A 323 0.58 19.56 32.11
CA GLN A 323 -0.02 19.79 30.80
C GLN A 323 -1.33 20.57 30.93
N LEU A 324 -2.18 20.23 31.91
CA LEU A 324 -3.42 20.98 32.17
C LEU A 324 -3.15 22.41 32.66
N LEU A 325 -2.12 22.61 33.48
CA LEU A 325 -1.70 23.94 33.95
C LEU A 325 -1.16 24.80 32.80
N ARG A 326 -0.32 24.23 31.93
CA ARG A 326 0.20 24.88 30.72
C ARG A 326 -0.94 25.23 29.76
N ALA A 327 -1.85 24.29 29.50
CA ALA A 327 -3.03 24.53 28.70
C ALA A 327 -3.90 25.66 29.29
N LYS A 328 -4.08 25.73 30.61
CA LYS A 328 -4.95 26.74 31.23
C LYS A 328 -4.31 28.13 31.29
N TYR A 329 -3.04 28.21 31.69
CA TYR A 329 -2.40 29.47 32.05
C TYR A 329 -1.27 29.92 31.12
N GLY A 330 -0.91 29.11 30.12
CA GLY A 330 0.13 29.42 29.14
C GLY A 330 1.55 29.09 29.63
N LEU A 331 2.49 29.09 28.68
CA LEU A 331 3.90 28.75 28.90
C LEU A 331 4.66 29.81 29.71
N GLU A 332 4.24 31.08 29.69
CA GLU A 332 4.86 32.13 30.50
C GLU A 332 4.79 31.85 32.01
N LYS A 333 3.67 31.27 32.47
CA LYS A 333 3.46 30.94 33.88
C LYS A 333 4.06 29.58 34.27
N TYR A 334 4.16 28.67 33.31
CA TYR A 334 4.67 27.30 33.51
C TYR A 334 5.71 26.96 32.43
N PRO A 335 6.90 27.60 32.45
CA PRO A 335 7.93 27.41 31.45
C PRO A 335 8.56 26.01 31.51
N ALA A 336 9.53 25.74 30.63
CA ALA A 336 10.40 24.57 30.75
C ALA A 336 11.13 24.58 32.11
N ARG A 337 11.26 23.38 32.69
CA ARG A 337 12.08 23.08 33.86
C ARG A 337 13.51 22.66 33.46
N TRP A 338 13.75 22.34 32.20
CA TRP A 338 15.07 22.00 31.65
C TRP A 338 15.88 23.22 31.18
N PRO A 339 17.22 23.24 31.37
CA PRO A 339 17.99 22.32 32.21
C PRO A 339 17.64 22.53 33.69
N PRO A 340 17.73 21.50 34.55
CA PRO A 340 17.53 21.68 35.98
C PRO A 340 18.48 22.79 36.45
N THR A 341 17.93 23.89 36.95
CA THR A 341 18.77 24.94 37.53
C THR A 341 19.54 24.34 38.70
N ASP A 342 20.85 24.60 38.79
CA ASP A 342 21.63 24.28 39.98
C ASP A 342 20.94 24.97 41.17
N ALA A 343 20.24 24.18 41.98
CA ALA A 343 19.54 24.65 43.16
C ALA A 343 20.55 24.97 44.27
N THR A 344 21.35 26.02 44.09
CA THR A 344 21.89 26.80 45.20
C THR A 344 20.89 27.87 45.57
N ASN A 345 19.80 27.45 46.20
CA ASN A 345 19.18 28.06 47.36
C ASN A 345 17.95 27.23 47.70
N GLY A 346 18.04 26.56 48.85
CA GLY A 346 17.05 25.61 49.31
C GLY A 346 15.67 26.25 49.41
N ASP A 347 14.71 25.59 48.80
CA ASP A 347 13.50 25.17 49.49
C ASP A 347 13.03 23.87 48.83
N SER A 348 13.33 22.77 49.51
CA SER A 348 12.76 21.46 49.24
C SER A 348 11.24 21.56 49.38
N VAL A 349 10.50 21.46 48.28
CA VAL A 349 9.06 21.20 48.34
C VAL A 349 8.85 19.69 48.30
N GLU A 350 9.35 19.02 49.34
CA GLU A 350 8.63 17.90 49.92
C GLU A 350 7.60 18.47 50.91
N ALA A 351 6.47 17.76 51.01
CA ALA A 351 5.41 17.92 52.00
C ALA A 351 4.21 18.82 51.59
N LYS A 352 3.07 18.19 51.30
CA LYS A 352 2.07 17.80 52.32
C LYS A 352 0.83 17.20 51.65
N LEU A 353 0.75 15.87 51.66
CA LEU A 353 -0.52 15.16 51.65
C LEU A 353 -1.27 15.53 52.94
N LYS A 354 -2.37 16.25 52.82
CA LYS A 354 -3.40 16.34 53.87
C LYS A 354 -4.71 15.84 53.29
N GLU A 355 -5.08 14.64 53.71
CA GLU A 355 -6.48 14.23 53.76
C GLU A 355 -7.28 15.22 54.62
N PRO A 356 -8.59 15.32 54.38
CA PRO A 356 -9.53 15.42 55.48
C PRO A 356 -10.53 14.26 55.45
N LEU A 357 -10.55 13.54 56.56
CA LEU A 357 -11.61 12.62 56.97
C LEU A 357 -12.90 13.41 57.35
N VAL A 358 -14.02 12.89 56.84
CA VAL A 358 -15.32 12.63 57.51
C VAL A 358 -16.04 13.78 58.24
N ASN A 359 -17.28 14.06 57.82
CA ASN A 359 -18.43 13.93 58.73
C ASN A 359 -19.77 13.90 57.99
N GLY A 360 -20.54 12.85 58.28
CA GLY A 360 -21.94 12.74 57.93
C GLY A 360 -22.85 13.44 58.94
N ASN A 361 -24.03 13.82 58.48
CA ASN A 361 -25.31 13.67 59.19
C ASN A 361 -26.44 14.29 58.36
N GLY A 362 -27.60 13.62 58.35
CA GLY A 362 -28.89 14.30 58.17
C GLY A 362 -29.91 13.63 57.24
N HIS A 363 -30.76 12.79 57.84
CA HIS A 363 -32.20 12.52 57.60
C HIS A 363 -32.79 12.52 56.17
N CYS A 364 -33.43 11.45 55.68
CA CYS A 364 -34.68 10.76 56.07
C CYS A 364 -35.97 11.37 55.48
N GLU A 365 -36.86 10.45 55.05
CA GLU A 365 -38.27 10.57 54.63
C GLU A 365 -38.54 11.03 53.18
N SER A 366 -38.98 10.13 52.29
CA SER A 366 -40.32 9.53 52.11
C SER A 366 -41.35 10.49 51.50
N THR A 367 -41.87 10.16 50.31
CA THR A 367 -43.28 9.81 50.05
C THR A 367 -43.61 9.87 48.55
N LYS A 368 -44.29 8.81 48.09
CA LYS A 368 -45.48 8.73 47.21
C LYS A 368 -45.45 9.48 45.85
N ALA A 369 -46.07 9.05 44.77
CA ALA A 369 -46.86 7.90 44.30
C ALA A 369 -47.59 8.41 43.05
N ASN A 370 -48.14 7.49 42.24
CA ASN A 370 -49.08 7.66 41.12
C ASN A 370 -48.43 7.94 39.75
N GLY A 371 -48.65 7.16 38.70
CA GLY A 371 -49.52 5.99 38.55
C GLY A 371 -50.06 5.91 37.12
N LEU A 372 -49.97 4.70 36.53
CA LEU A 372 -50.93 4.11 35.56
C LEU A 372 -50.99 4.79 34.17
N LYS A 373 -50.94 4.12 33.01
CA LYS A 373 -51.57 2.84 32.60
C LYS A 373 -51.23 2.58 31.11
N ARG A 374 -51.08 1.29 30.74
CA ARG A 374 -51.58 0.56 29.53
C ARG A 374 -51.43 1.23 28.14
N LYS A 375 -50.97 0.52 27.10
CA LYS A 375 -51.64 -0.67 26.53
C LYS A 375 -50.68 -1.51 25.67
N ARG A 376 -50.87 -2.83 25.74
CA ARG A 376 -50.44 -3.83 24.76
C ARG A 376 -51.11 -3.55 23.41
N ASP A 377 -50.45 -3.95 22.33
CA ASP A 377 -50.99 -5.01 21.48
C ASP A 377 -49.86 -5.82 20.82
N ASN A 378 -49.99 -7.14 20.98
CA ASN A 378 -49.22 -8.17 20.29
C ASN A 378 -49.68 -8.25 18.84
N ASN A 379 -48.77 -8.56 17.92
CA ASN A 379 -49.03 -9.72 17.07
C ASN A 379 -47.72 -10.42 16.69
N SER A 380 -47.68 -11.66 17.13
CA SER A 380 -46.70 -12.71 16.88
C SER A 380 -46.97 -13.42 15.56
N THR A 381 -45.90 -13.79 14.86
CA THR A 381 -45.63 -15.09 14.19
C THR A 381 -44.26 -14.90 13.54
N GLY A 382 -43.15 -15.46 13.99
CA GLY A 382 -42.94 -16.83 14.43
C GLY A 382 -42.63 -17.68 13.21
N ASP A 383 -41.36 -17.88 12.88
CA ASP A 383 -40.85 -19.16 12.37
C ASP A 383 -39.31 -19.21 12.41
N ASP A 384 -38.83 -20.25 13.08
CA ASP A 384 -37.45 -20.71 13.18
C ASP A 384 -36.90 -21.12 11.80
N ILE A 385 -35.67 -20.72 11.46
CA ILE A 385 -34.91 -21.37 10.40
C ILE A 385 -33.56 -21.86 10.94
N ARG A 386 -33.51 -23.18 11.05
CA ARG A 386 -32.34 -24.04 11.21
C ARG A 386 -31.23 -23.69 10.23
N MET A 387 -30.00 -23.70 10.73
CA MET A 387 -28.79 -23.86 9.94
C MET A 387 -28.87 -25.11 9.07
N ASN A 388 -28.62 -24.95 7.76
CA ASN A 388 -28.11 -26.03 6.94
C ASN A 388 -27.14 -25.49 5.87
N SER A 389 -25.97 -26.10 5.87
CA SER A 389 -24.90 -26.03 4.89
C SER A 389 -25.40 -26.50 3.51
N THR A 390 -25.21 -25.68 2.48
CA THR A 390 -24.82 -26.09 1.11
C THR A 390 -24.49 -24.84 0.27
N ASN A 391 -23.36 -24.89 -0.44
CA ASN A 391 -22.97 -23.95 -1.49
C ASN A 391 -24.11 -23.78 -2.51
N GLY A 392 -24.71 -22.59 -2.57
CA GLY A 392 -25.74 -22.24 -3.54
C GLY A 392 -25.58 -20.79 -3.96
N VAL A 393 -25.04 -20.60 -5.16
CA VAL A 393 -25.04 -19.32 -5.88
C VAL A 393 -26.47 -18.76 -5.87
N LYS A 394 -26.65 -17.50 -5.46
CA LYS A 394 -27.92 -16.80 -5.67
C LYS A 394 -28.18 -16.78 -7.18
N LYS A 395 -29.22 -17.48 -7.64
CA LYS A 395 -29.74 -17.29 -9.00
C LYS A 395 -29.94 -15.78 -9.21
N PRO A 396 -29.62 -15.23 -10.40
CA PRO A 396 -29.95 -13.86 -10.69
C PRO A 396 -31.44 -13.67 -10.39
N ALA A 397 -31.77 -12.55 -9.75
CA ALA A 397 -33.14 -12.19 -9.51
C ALA A 397 -33.83 -12.05 -10.87
N HIS A 398 -34.44 -13.14 -11.36
CA HIS A 398 -35.63 -12.99 -12.15
C HIS A 398 -36.54 -12.14 -11.27
N THR A 399 -36.80 -10.91 -11.70
CA THR A 399 -38.00 -10.21 -11.29
C THR A 399 -39.11 -11.22 -11.47
N SER A 400 -39.54 -11.82 -10.35
CA SER A 400 -40.67 -12.73 -10.31
C SER A 400 -41.93 -11.88 -10.44
N GLN A 401 -42.06 -11.17 -11.56
CA GLN A 401 -43.35 -10.96 -12.14
C GLN A 401 -43.70 -12.29 -12.80
N PRO A 402 -44.88 -12.87 -12.54
CA PRO A 402 -45.34 -14.02 -13.29
C PRO A 402 -45.44 -13.57 -14.75
N SER A 403 -44.52 -14.02 -15.62
CA SER A 403 -44.68 -13.74 -17.04
C SER A 403 -45.90 -14.50 -17.51
N THR A 404 -46.92 -13.75 -17.91
CA THR A 404 -48.09 -14.28 -18.62
C THR A 404 -47.72 -14.50 -20.09
N ASP A 405 -46.57 -15.13 -20.35
CA ASP A 405 -46.13 -15.42 -21.72
C ASP A 405 -47.01 -16.55 -22.27
N SER A 406 -48.04 -16.15 -22.98
CA SER A 406 -48.89 -17.05 -23.75
C SER A 406 -48.12 -17.47 -25.00
N PHE A 407 -47.79 -18.77 -25.11
CA PHE A 407 -47.25 -19.35 -26.35
C PHE A 407 -48.33 -19.53 -27.44
N VAL A 408 -49.45 -18.83 -27.34
CA VAL A 408 -50.46 -18.78 -28.40
C VAL A 408 -49.85 -18.05 -29.60
N LEU A 409 -49.99 -18.64 -30.79
CA LEU A 409 -49.40 -18.14 -32.03
C LEU A 409 -49.67 -16.65 -32.27
N ALA A 410 -50.89 -16.18 -31.98
CA ALA A 410 -51.27 -14.78 -32.17
C ALA A 410 -50.47 -13.82 -31.26
N ASP A 411 -50.22 -14.21 -30.01
CA ASP A 411 -49.50 -13.38 -29.03
C ASP A 411 -48.00 -13.34 -29.35
N VAL A 412 -47.42 -14.49 -29.71
CA VAL A 412 -46.01 -14.57 -30.15
C VAL A 412 -45.80 -13.77 -31.44
N VAL A 413 -46.73 -13.85 -32.41
CA VAL A 413 -46.66 -13.05 -33.64
C VAL A 413 -46.81 -11.56 -33.32
N SER A 414 -47.69 -11.17 -32.39
CA SER A 414 -47.84 -9.78 -31.96
C SER A 414 -46.55 -9.24 -31.32
N LEU A 415 -45.94 -10.01 -30.41
CA LEU A 415 -44.65 -9.66 -29.79
C LEU A 415 -43.51 -9.62 -30.81
N ALA A 416 -43.47 -10.55 -31.77
CA ALA A 416 -42.45 -10.58 -32.82
C ALA A 416 -42.55 -9.40 -33.80
N LEU A 417 -43.74 -8.79 -33.93
CA LEU A 417 -43.96 -7.60 -34.74
C LEU A 417 -43.79 -6.30 -33.95
N ASP A 418 -43.75 -6.37 -32.62
CA ASP A 418 -43.48 -5.21 -31.76
C ASP A 418 -42.01 -4.80 -31.88
N ARG A 419 -41.79 -3.51 -32.15
CA ARG A 419 -40.45 -2.92 -32.25
C ARG A 419 -39.97 -2.29 -30.93
N ASN A 420 -40.85 -2.20 -29.93
CA ASN A 420 -40.58 -1.59 -28.63
C ASN A 420 -40.58 -2.65 -27.52
N LEU A 421 -39.96 -3.80 -27.78
CA LEU A 421 -39.75 -4.82 -26.75
C LEU A 421 -38.85 -4.26 -25.63
N LEU A 422 -38.98 -4.84 -24.43
CA LEU A 422 -38.15 -4.50 -23.28
C LEU A 422 -36.66 -4.59 -23.64
N GLU A 423 -35.91 -3.53 -23.32
CA GLU A 423 -34.46 -3.52 -23.50
C GLU A 423 -33.80 -4.51 -22.53
N LEU A 424 -32.85 -5.28 -23.06
CA LEU A 424 -32.00 -6.15 -22.25
C LEU A 424 -30.84 -5.32 -21.69
N SER A 425 -30.54 -5.49 -20.40
CA SER A 425 -29.37 -4.85 -19.80
C SER A 425 -28.07 -5.58 -20.19
N ASP A 426 -26.95 -4.89 -20.05
CA ASP A 426 -25.59 -5.42 -20.22
C ASP A 426 -25.11 -6.22 -18.99
N ASP A 427 -25.88 -6.25 -17.90
CA ASP A 427 -25.50 -6.93 -16.66
C ASP A 427 -25.04 -8.37 -16.89
N VAL A 428 -25.79 -9.14 -17.68
CA VAL A 428 -25.48 -10.56 -17.93
C VAL A 428 -24.12 -10.73 -18.61
N VAL A 429 -23.75 -9.84 -19.53
CA VAL A 429 -22.44 -9.91 -20.20
C VAL A 429 -21.32 -9.37 -19.29
N LEU A 430 -21.63 -8.50 -18.34
CA LEU A 430 -20.66 -7.92 -17.40
C LEU A 430 -20.38 -8.80 -16.18
N GLU A 431 -21.28 -9.71 -15.78
CA GLU A 431 -21.10 -10.53 -14.57
C GLU A 431 -19.79 -11.33 -14.51
N PRO A 432 -19.33 -12.04 -15.56
CA PRO A 432 -18.05 -12.75 -15.52
C PRO A 432 -16.84 -11.80 -15.31
N TYR A 433 -16.88 -10.63 -15.93
CA TYR A 433 -15.87 -9.58 -15.77
C TYR A 433 -15.89 -8.98 -14.35
N ARG A 434 -17.08 -8.69 -13.81
CA ARG A 434 -17.28 -8.20 -12.43
C ARG A 434 -16.77 -9.22 -11.42
N TYR A 435 -17.00 -10.51 -11.63
CA TYR A 435 -16.44 -11.57 -10.80
C TYR A 435 -14.91 -11.54 -10.80
N LEU A 436 -14.27 -11.58 -11.97
CA LEU A 436 -12.80 -11.55 -12.04
C LEU A 436 -12.21 -10.31 -11.38
N THR A 437 -12.80 -9.14 -11.65
CA THR A 437 -12.32 -7.86 -11.13
C THR A 437 -12.59 -7.66 -9.64
N SER A 438 -13.54 -8.41 -9.06
CA SER A 438 -13.76 -8.46 -7.60
C SER A 438 -12.68 -9.25 -6.84
N LEU A 439 -11.88 -10.07 -7.53
CA LEU A 439 -10.80 -10.82 -6.90
C LEU A 439 -9.62 -9.91 -6.56
N PRO A 440 -8.89 -10.14 -5.45
CA PRO A 440 -7.79 -9.28 -5.00
C PRO A 440 -6.65 -9.20 -6.04
N SER A 441 -6.18 -8.00 -6.35
CA SER A 441 -5.18 -7.73 -7.39
C SER A 441 -4.10 -6.80 -6.89
N LYS A 442 -2.83 -7.10 -7.22
CA LYS A 442 -1.66 -6.37 -6.71
C LYS A 442 -1.48 -4.94 -7.26
N GLY A 443 -2.45 -4.36 -7.98
CA GLY A 443 -2.44 -2.96 -8.42
C GLY A 443 -1.29 -2.50 -9.34
N PHE A 444 -0.40 -3.42 -9.73
CA PHE A 444 0.87 -3.10 -10.40
C PHE A 444 0.72 -2.23 -11.66
N ARG A 445 -0.32 -2.45 -12.45
CA ARG A 445 -0.52 -1.76 -13.73
C ARG A 445 -0.92 -0.30 -13.53
N ASP A 446 -1.78 -0.02 -12.57
CA ASP A 446 -2.18 1.36 -12.26
C ASP A 446 -0.97 2.15 -11.76
N GLN A 447 -0.14 1.53 -10.91
CA GLN A 447 1.14 2.11 -10.47
C GLN A 447 2.11 2.35 -11.63
N ALA A 448 2.20 1.44 -12.60
CA ALA A 448 3.05 1.64 -13.78
C ALA A 448 2.60 2.85 -14.60
N ILE A 449 1.28 3.03 -14.78
CA ILE A 449 0.71 4.18 -15.48
C ILE A 449 1.02 5.46 -14.72
N ASP A 450 0.80 5.48 -13.41
CA ASP A 450 1.07 6.65 -12.58
C ASP A 450 2.55 7.02 -12.55
N SER A 451 3.43 6.02 -12.51
CA SER A 451 4.87 6.22 -12.52
C SER A 451 5.36 6.79 -13.85
N LEU A 452 4.90 6.25 -14.98
CA LEU A 452 5.23 6.79 -16.30
C LEU A 452 4.65 8.19 -16.52
N ASN A 453 3.51 8.50 -15.90
CA ASN A 453 2.89 9.82 -16.04
C ASN A 453 3.68 10.93 -15.32
N THR A 454 4.54 10.58 -14.36
CA THR A 454 5.55 11.49 -13.81
C THR A 454 6.39 12.09 -14.93
N TRP A 455 6.75 11.32 -15.95
CA TRP A 455 7.51 11.83 -17.09
C TRP A 455 6.63 12.39 -18.20
N LEU A 456 5.60 11.65 -18.60
CA LEU A 456 4.85 11.93 -19.82
C LEU A 456 3.81 13.05 -19.66
N LYS A 457 3.46 13.44 -18.43
CA LYS A 457 2.53 14.54 -18.11
C LYS A 457 1.23 14.50 -18.95
N VAL A 458 0.70 13.29 -19.17
CA VAL A 458 -0.55 13.04 -19.92
C VAL A 458 -1.73 13.71 -19.20
N PRO A 459 -2.66 14.36 -19.93
CA PRO A 459 -3.83 14.98 -19.33
C PRO A 459 -4.66 13.98 -18.52
N SER A 460 -5.18 14.42 -17.37
CA SER A 460 -5.89 13.56 -16.40
C SER A 460 -7.04 12.76 -17.05
N LYS A 461 -7.82 13.38 -17.95
CA LYS A 461 -8.89 12.69 -18.68
C LYS A 461 -8.36 11.52 -19.51
N SER A 462 -7.34 11.76 -20.33
CA SER A 462 -6.72 10.74 -21.17
C SER A 462 -6.04 9.66 -20.35
N ALA A 463 -5.35 10.02 -19.26
CA ALA A 463 -4.74 9.06 -18.35
C ALA A 463 -5.79 8.12 -17.71
N LYS A 464 -6.94 8.65 -17.28
CA LYS A 464 -8.06 7.83 -16.77
C LYS A 464 -8.61 6.89 -17.83
N THR A 465 -8.82 7.36 -19.06
CA THR A 465 -9.28 6.51 -20.17
C THR A 465 -8.26 5.42 -20.50
N ILE A 466 -6.96 5.74 -20.55
CA ILE A 466 -5.90 4.75 -20.78
C ILE A 466 -5.87 3.70 -19.66
N LYS A 467 -6.00 4.10 -18.39
CA LYS A 467 -6.11 3.16 -17.26
C LYS A 467 -7.29 2.19 -17.45
N ALA A 468 -8.46 2.71 -17.80
CA ALA A 468 -9.64 1.90 -18.04
C ALA A 468 -9.42 0.89 -19.18
N VAL A 469 -8.89 1.34 -20.33
CA VAL A 469 -8.54 0.48 -21.47
C VAL A 469 -7.60 -0.65 -21.03
N ILE A 470 -6.47 -0.33 -20.40
CA ILE A 470 -5.47 -1.33 -20.00
C ILE A 470 -6.03 -2.31 -18.96
N LYS A 471 -6.85 -1.84 -18.01
CA LYS A 471 -7.50 -2.68 -16.99
C LYS A 471 -8.50 -3.65 -17.63
N MET A 472 -9.31 -3.18 -18.57
CA MET A 472 -10.28 -4.00 -19.30
C MET A 472 -9.58 -5.06 -20.14
N LEU A 473 -8.60 -4.67 -20.94
CA LEU A 473 -7.80 -5.59 -21.76
C LEU A 473 -7.11 -6.64 -20.92
N HIS A 474 -6.47 -6.24 -19.82
CA HIS A 474 -5.80 -7.19 -18.94
C HIS A 474 -6.80 -8.21 -18.36
N SER A 475 -7.94 -7.76 -17.86
CA SER A 475 -8.94 -8.65 -17.26
C SER A 475 -9.58 -9.56 -18.31
N ALA A 476 -9.87 -9.03 -19.51
CA ALA A 476 -10.37 -9.82 -20.63
C ALA A 476 -9.35 -10.90 -21.05
N SER A 477 -8.07 -10.55 -21.13
CA SER A 477 -6.99 -11.49 -21.44
C SER A 477 -6.90 -12.60 -20.38
N LEU A 478 -7.00 -12.27 -19.09
CA LEU A 478 -6.97 -13.28 -18.01
C LEU A 478 -8.15 -14.25 -18.08
N MET A 479 -9.35 -13.79 -18.44
CA MET A 479 -10.52 -14.66 -18.59
C MET A 479 -10.32 -15.68 -19.72
N LEU A 480 -9.69 -15.26 -20.83
CA LEU A 480 -9.39 -16.15 -21.94
C LEU A 480 -8.19 -17.07 -21.63
N ASP A 481 -7.12 -16.53 -21.07
CA ASP A 481 -5.92 -17.26 -20.61
C ASP A 481 -6.31 -18.39 -19.65
N ASP A 482 -7.15 -18.12 -18.63
CA ASP A 482 -7.67 -19.15 -17.74
C ASP A 482 -8.39 -20.30 -18.47
N ILE A 483 -9.09 -20.01 -19.57
CA ILE A 483 -9.78 -21.03 -20.38
C ILE A 483 -8.80 -21.79 -21.26
N GLU A 484 -7.93 -21.07 -21.95
CA GLU A 484 -6.97 -21.59 -22.91
C GLU A 484 -5.93 -22.49 -22.23
N ASP A 485 -5.57 -22.14 -20.99
CA ASP A 485 -4.61 -22.87 -20.16
C ASP A 485 -5.28 -24.00 -19.35
N GLY A 486 -6.61 -23.95 -19.22
CA GLY A 486 -7.39 -24.89 -18.41
C GLY A 486 -7.20 -24.69 -16.90
N SER A 487 -6.87 -23.48 -16.47
CA SER A 487 -6.56 -23.14 -15.08
C SER A 487 -7.81 -23.25 -14.18
N PRO A 488 -7.79 -24.11 -13.15
CA PRO A 488 -8.95 -24.28 -12.26
C PRO A 488 -9.11 -23.13 -11.26
N LEU A 489 -8.03 -22.44 -10.94
CA LEU A 489 -7.96 -21.43 -9.88
C LEU A 489 -7.34 -20.14 -10.38
N ARG A 490 -7.89 -19.01 -9.93
CA ARG A 490 -7.32 -17.67 -10.09
C ARG A 490 -7.36 -16.98 -8.73
N ARG A 491 -6.20 -16.58 -8.21
CA ARG A 491 -6.06 -15.90 -6.90
C ARG A 491 -6.67 -16.70 -5.73
N GLY A 492 -6.54 -18.03 -5.77
CA GLY A 492 -7.07 -18.93 -4.74
C GLY A 492 -8.59 -19.15 -4.78
N LYS A 493 -9.30 -18.60 -5.79
CA LYS A 493 -10.73 -18.81 -6.04
C LYS A 493 -10.93 -19.55 -7.36
N PRO A 494 -12.10 -20.16 -7.61
CA PRO A 494 -12.40 -20.76 -8.91
C PRO A 494 -12.20 -19.75 -10.05
N SER A 495 -11.59 -20.17 -11.16
CA SER A 495 -11.47 -19.31 -12.35
C SER A 495 -12.86 -18.97 -12.93
N THR A 496 -12.96 -17.87 -13.67
CA THR A 496 -14.26 -17.33 -14.13
C THR A 496 -15.07 -18.35 -14.92
N HIS A 497 -14.43 -19.15 -15.77
CA HIS A 497 -15.10 -20.16 -16.57
C HIS A 497 -15.62 -21.35 -15.75
N ASN A 498 -15.07 -21.59 -14.55
CA ASN A 498 -15.60 -22.59 -13.61
C ASN A 498 -16.84 -22.06 -12.85
N VAL A 499 -17.05 -20.75 -12.83
CA VAL A 499 -18.23 -20.12 -12.20
C VAL A 499 -19.37 -19.91 -13.21
N TYR A 500 -19.06 -19.29 -14.36
CA TYR A 500 -20.06 -18.88 -15.35
C TYR A 500 -20.13 -19.80 -16.59
N GLY A 501 -19.21 -20.76 -16.69
CA GLY A 501 -19.04 -21.59 -17.87
C GLY A 501 -18.19 -20.90 -18.95
N THR A 502 -17.58 -21.72 -19.80
CA THR A 502 -16.68 -21.30 -20.88
C THR A 502 -17.35 -20.32 -21.84
N ALA A 503 -18.56 -20.63 -22.31
CA ALA A 503 -19.24 -19.81 -23.33
C ALA A 503 -19.54 -18.37 -22.86
N GLN A 504 -20.08 -18.22 -21.64
CA GLN A 504 -20.37 -16.89 -21.09
C GLN A 504 -19.09 -16.09 -20.83
N THR A 505 -18.04 -16.77 -20.36
CA THR A 505 -16.75 -16.14 -20.07
C THR A 505 -16.07 -15.64 -21.35
N ILE A 506 -16.08 -16.43 -22.44
CA ILE A 506 -15.58 -15.99 -23.76
C ILE A 506 -16.38 -14.80 -24.28
N ASN A 507 -17.71 -14.86 -24.19
CA ASN A 507 -18.57 -13.77 -24.66
C ASN A 507 -18.30 -12.48 -23.87
N SER A 508 -18.19 -12.58 -22.54
CA SER A 508 -17.85 -11.44 -21.67
C SER A 508 -16.49 -10.85 -21.99
N ALA A 509 -15.43 -11.68 -22.13
CA ALA A 509 -14.11 -11.20 -22.52
C ALA A 509 -14.10 -10.50 -23.88
N THR A 510 -14.80 -11.06 -24.87
CA THR A 510 -14.90 -10.47 -26.22
C THR A 510 -15.66 -9.15 -26.20
N TYR A 511 -16.71 -9.05 -25.37
CA TYR A 511 -17.43 -7.80 -25.15
C TYR A 511 -16.51 -6.72 -24.53
N GLN A 512 -15.70 -7.08 -23.53
CA GLN A 512 -14.73 -6.15 -22.94
C GLN A 512 -13.67 -5.65 -23.94
N TYR A 513 -13.20 -6.49 -24.87
CA TYR A 513 -12.33 -6.03 -25.95
C TYR A 513 -13.01 -5.00 -26.85
N THR A 514 -14.31 -5.18 -27.12
CA THR A 514 -15.10 -4.26 -27.94
C THR A 514 -15.28 -2.92 -27.23
N GLU A 515 -15.65 -2.93 -25.96
CA GLU A 515 -15.77 -1.72 -25.13
C GLU A 515 -14.44 -0.99 -25.00
N ALA A 516 -13.33 -1.70 -24.75
CA ALA A 516 -12.00 -1.11 -24.69
C ALA A 516 -11.57 -0.47 -26.01
N THR A 517 -12.00 -1.03 -27.14
CA THR A 517 -11.79 -0.44 -28.47
C THR A 517 -12.54 0.89 -28.60
N GLY A 518 -13.78 0.95 -28.11
CA GLY A 518 -14.59 2.18 -28.05
C GLY A 518 -13.89 3.27 -27.24
N LEU A 519 -13.44 2.95 -26.03
CA LEU A 519 -12.70 3.89 -25.18
C LEU A 519 -11.40 4.38 -25.81
N ALA A 520 -10.66 3.50 -26.50
CA ALA A 520 -9.44 3.89 -27.21
C ALA A 520 -9.73 4.86 -28.37
N ALA A 521 -10.92 4.76 -28.99
CA ALA A 521 -11.36 5.68 -30.05
C ALA A 521 -11.79 7.06 -29.52
N GLU A 522 -12.10 7.18 -28.23
CA GLU A 522 -12.46 8.45 -27.57
C GLU A 522 -11.25 9.29 -27.12
N LEU A 523 -10.03 8.73 -27.20
CA LEU A 523 -8.80 9.46 -26.90
C LEU A 523 -8.58 10.62 -27.89
N SER A 524 -7.90 11.67 -27.42
CA SER A 524 -7.81 12.95 -28.13
C SER A 524 -7.04 12.83 -29.45
N ASN A 525 -6.02 11.96 -29.47
CA ASN A 525 -5.17 11.71 -30.63
C ASN A 525 -5.72 10.53 -31.45
N PRO A 526 -6.09 10.73 -32.73
CA PRO A 526 -6.64 9.66 -33.58
C PRO A 526 -5.66 8.51 -33.85
N ALA A 527 -4.36 8.70 -33.61
CA ALA A 527 -3.37 7.62 -33.69
C ALA A 527 -3.59 6.55 -32.61
N CYS A 528 -4.23 6.88 -31.49
CA CYS A 528 -4.47 5.96 -30.36
C CYS A 528 -5.25 4.71 -30.76
N LEU A 529 -6.32 4.86 -31.58
CA LEU A 529 -7.07 3.71 -32.06
C LEU A 529 -6.22 2.79 -32.95
N ARG A 530 -5.37 3.36 -33.80
CA ARG A 530 -4.45 2.59 -34.64
C ARG A 530 -3.40 1.86 -33.80
N ILE A 531 -2.80 2.54 -32.82
CA ILE A 531 -1.87 1.93 -31.85
C ILE A 531 -2.54 0.76 -31.13
N PHE A 532 -3.77 0.96 -30.64
CA PHE A 532 -4.54 -0.08 -29.97
C PHE A 532 -4.72 -1.31 -30.88
N ILE A 533 -5.18 -1.12 -32.12
CA ILE A 533 -5.42 -2.23 -33.07
C ILE A 533 -4.12 -2.97 -33.38
N GLU A 534 -3.03 -2.24 -33.68
CA GLU A 534 -1.72 -2.82 -33.96
C GLU A 534 -1.23 -3.69 -32.78
N GLU A 535 -1.32 -3.18 -31.55
CA GLU A 535 -0.85 -3.91 -30.37
C GLU A 535 -1.75 -5.08 -29.98
N MET A 536 -3.07 -4.96 -30.16
CA MET A 536 -4.01 -6.08 -30.02
C MET A 536 -3.68 -7.22 -30.98
N GLN A 537 -3.34 -6.91 -32.23
CA GLN A 537 -2.91 -7.95 -33.19
C GLN A 537 -1.61 -8.62 -32.73
N GLN A 538 -0.64 -7.86 -32.23
CA GLN A 538 0.60 -8.44 -31.70
C GLN A 538 0.32 -9.36 -30.49
N LEU A 539 -0.57 -8.96 -29.57
CA LEU A 539 -0.98 -9.77 -28.42
C LEU A 539 -1.51 -11.15 -28.86
N TYR A 540 -2.45 -11.17 -29.82
CA TYR A 540 -3.02 -12.42 -30.34
C TYR A 540 -1.99 -13.27 -31.09
N VAL A 541 -1.09 -12.66 -31.86
CA VAL A 541 -0.01 -13.43 -32.51
C VAL A 541 0.91 -14.04 -31.47
N GLY A 542 1.28 -13.31 -30.42
CA GLY A 542 2.06 -13.84 -29.29
C GLY A 542 1.36 -15.04 -28.63
N GLN A 543 0.09 -14.88 -28.25
CA GLN A 543 -0.72 -15.95 -27.67
C GLN A 543 -0.81 -17.18 -28.59
N SER A 544 -0.95 -16.97 -29.90
CA SER A 544 -1.06 -18.07 -30.85
C SER A 544 0.17 -18.98 -30.86
N TYR A 545 1.38 -18.43 -30.69
CA TYR A 545 2.60 -19.22 -30.64
C TYR A 545 2.72 -20.00 -29.34
N ASP A 546 2.35 -19.41 -28.21
CA ASP A 546 2.32 -20.07 -26.91
C ASP A 546 1.40 -21.31 -26.95
N LEU A 547 0.16 -21.12 -27.43
CA LEU A 547 -0.81 -22.21 -27.62
C LEU A 547 -0.33 -23.24 -28.64
N TYR A 548 0.26 -22.81 -29.74
CA TYR A 548 0.78 -23.71 -30.78
C TYR A 548 1.90 -24.60 -30.25
N TRP A 549 2.86 -24.05 -29.52
CA TRP A 549 3.96 -24.80 -28.93
C TRP A 549 3.48 -25.78 -27.87
N THR A 550 2.59 -25.33 -26.99
CA THR A 550 1.98 -26.16 -25.95
C THR A 550 1.18 -27.33 -26.54
N HIS A 551 0.31 -27.06 -27.52
CA HIS A 551 -0.52 -28.10 -28.13
C HIS A 551 0.29 -29.14 -28.92
N ASN A 552 1.34 -28.69 -29.63
CA ASN A 552 2.15 -29.57 -30.47
C ASN A 552 3.38 -30.15 -29.77
N ILE A 553 3.63 -29.78 -28.50
CA ILE A 553 4.82 -30.16 -27.72
C ILE A 553 6.10 -29.79 -28.48
N LEU A 554 6.15 -28.55 -28.96
CA LEU A 554 7.30 -28.00 -29.69
C LEU A 554 8.06 -27.04 -28.78
N CYS A 555 9.22 -27.46 -28.29
CA CYS A 555 10.05 -26.58 -27.48
C CYS A 555 10.59 -25.43 -28.36
N PRO A 556 10.24 -24.17 -28.07
CA PRO A 556 10.78 -23.05 -28.81
C PRO A 556 12.25 -22.81 -28.50
N SER A 557 12.90 -22.02 -29.34
CA SER A 557 14.16 -21.39 -28.97
C SER A 557 13.99 -20.26 -27.98
N VAL A 558 15.07 -19.94 -27.26
CA VAL A 558 15.07 -18.78 -26.35
C VAL A 558 14.71 -17.49 -27.09
N SER A 559 15.19 -17.32 -28.33
CA SER A 559 14.85 -16.14 -29.14
C SER A 559 13.37 -16.12 -29.52
N GLU A 560 12.79 -17.25 -29.90
CA GLU A 560 11.36 -17.35 -30.21
C GLU A 560 10.52 -17.11 -28.97
N TYR A 561 10.87 -17.70 -27.83
CA TYR A 561 10.22 -17.45 -26.54
C TYR A 561 10.25 -15.96 -26.19
N LEU A 562 11.42 -15.30 -26.21
CA LEU A 562 11.51 -13.88 -25.90
C LEU A 562 10.67 -13.03 -26.86
N LYS A 563 10.62 -13.38 -28.15
CA LYS A 563 9.77 -12.67 -29.11
C LYS A 563 8.28 -12.87 -28.84
N MET A 564 7.88 -14.10 -28.47
CA MET A 564 6.52 -14.39 -28.02
C MET A 564 6.18 -13.55 -26.79
N VAL A 565 7.08 -13.47 -25.80
CA VAL A 565 6.88 -12.66 -24.58
C VAL A 565 6.75 -11.17 -24.90
N ASP A 566 7.58 -10.63 -25.80
CA ASP A 566 7.47 -9.23 -26.26
C ASP A 566 6.12 -8.93 -26.92
N MET A 567 5.47 -9.94 -27.48
CA MET A 567 4.18 -9.84 -28.16
C MET A 567 3.00 -10.06 -27.21
N LYS A 568 3.02 -11.10 -26.35
CA LYS A 568 1.97 -11.47 -25.39
C LYS A 568 1.96 -10.59 -24.13
N THR A 569 3.10 -10.39 -23.49
CA THR A 569 3.18 -9.72 -22.18
C THR A 569 3.75 -8.31 -22.31
N GLY A 570 4.84 -8.15 -23.07
CA GLY A 570 5.40 -6.85 -23.42
C GLY A 570 4.47 -6.00 -24.28
N GLY A 571 3.59 -6.62 -25.07
CA GLY A 571 2.65 -5.92 -25.95
C GLY A 571 1.69 -4.99 -25.21
N LEU A 572 1.21 -5.40 -24.03
CA LEU A 572 0.31 -4.56 -23.23
C LEU A 572 1.05 -3.35 -22.63
N PHE A 573 2.29 -3.52 -22.17
CA PHE A 573 3.13 -2.41 -21.70
C PHE A 573 3.49 -1.47 -22.84
N ARG A 574 3.81 -2.01 -24.02
CA ARG A 574 4.10 -1.22 -25.22
C ARG A 574 2.88 -0.41 -25.65
N MET A 575 1.70 -1.02 -25.69
CA MET A 575 0.43 -0.32 -25.93
C MET A 575 0.24 0.83 -24.94
N LEU A 576 0.40 0.55 -23.65
CA LEU A 576 0.32 1.58 -22.61
C LEU A 576 1.26 2.75 -22.91
N THR A 577 2.56 2.48 -23.11
CA THR A 577 3.54 3.54 -23.36
C THR A 577 3.23 4.33 -24.63
N ARG A 578 2.84 3.66 -25.72
CA ARG A 578 2.51 4.32 -26.99
C ARG A 578 1.27 5.19 -26.90
N LEU A 579 0.22 4.74 -26.19
CA LEU A 579 -0.98 5.53 -25.93
C LEU A 579 -0.66 6.77 -25.07
N MET A 580 0.13 6.61 -24.01
CA MET A 580 0.53 7.73 -23.16
C MET A 580 1.39 8.74 -23.90
N VAL A 581 2.34 8.29 -24.73
CA VAL A 581 3.16 9.19 -25.58
C VAL A 581 2.27 9.94 -26.57
N ALA A 582 1.31 9.26 -27.21
CA ALA A 582 0.41 9.89 -28.17
C ALA A 582 -0.51 10.97 -27.55
N GLU A 583 -0.90 10.83 -26.28
CA GLU A 583 -1.71 11.80 -25.54
C GLU A 583 -0.87 12.83 -24.75
N SER A 584 0.47 12.71 -24.78
CA SER A 584 1.36 13.56 -24.01
C SER A 584 1.53 14.94 -24.68
N PRO A 585 1.44 16.05 -23.91
CA PRO A 585 1.68 17.40 -24.45
C PRO A 585 3.17 17.70 -24.70
N ILE A 586 4.08 16.83 -24.23
CA ILE A 586 5.52 16.97 -24.41
C ILE A 586 6.08 16.06 -25.52
N SER A 587 5.22 15.27 -26.19
CA SER A 587 5.61 14.34 -27.26
C SER A 587 6.40 15.02 -28.38
N ASP A 588 5.96 16.22 -28.80
CA ASP A 588 6.57 16.96 -29.92
C ASP A 588 7.90 17.63 -29.53
N LYS A 589 8.17 17.78 -28.23
CA LYS A 589 9.39 18.40 -27.69
C LYS A 589 10.46 17.38 -27.29
N MET A 590 10.08 16.11 -27.13
CA MET A 590 10.98 15.05 -26.77
C MET A 590 11.69 14.47 -27.99
N SER A 591 13.02 14.57 -27.99
CA SER A 591 13.90 13.73 -28.81
C SER A 591 14.07 12.31 -28.23
N VAL A 592 13.17 11.90 -27.34
CA VAL A 592 13.12 10.51 -26.88
C VAL A 592 12.43 9.74 -27.99
N SER A 593 13.22 9.02 -28.79
CA SER A 593 12.66 8.13 -29.79
C SER A 593 11.71 7.13 -29.12
N ASP A 594 10.61 6.79 -29.80
CA ASP A 594 9.71 5.69 -29.42
C ASP A 594 10.49 4.43 -28.98
N ASP A 595 11.72 4.24 -29.51
CA ASP A 595 12.60 3.12 -29.20
C ASP A 595 13.00 3.02 -27.72
N ALA A 596 13.20 4.14 -27.00
CA ALA A 596 13.70 4.09 -25.62
C ALA A 596 12.62 3.58 -24.63
N LEU A 597 11.41 4.12 -24.71
CA LEU A 597 10.29 3.62 -23.91
C LEU A 597 9.86 2.21 -24.36
N ASN A 598 10.00 1.90 -25.65
CA ASN A 598 9.79 0.54 -26.15
C ASN A 598 10.80 -0.46 -25.57
N GLN A 599 12.08 -0.08 -25.44
CA GLN A 599 13.10 -0.90 -24.81
C GLN A 599 12.75 -1.21 -23.35
N LEU A 600 12.34 -0.19 -22.58
CA LEU A 600 11.85 -0.37 -21.22
C LEU A 600 10.65 -1.33 -21.18
N SER A 601 9.65 -1.12 -22.05
CA SER A 601 8.46 -1.99 -22.13
C SER A 601 8.81 -3.45 -22.44
N CYS A 602 9.77 -3.69 -23.34
CA CYS A 602 10.24 -5.05 -23.65
C CYS A 602 10.98 -5.68 -22.47
N LEU A 603 11.89 -4.94 -21.81
CA LEU A 603 12.60 -5.45 -20.63
C LEU A 603 11.65 -5.77 -19.48
N ILE A 604 10.68 -4.89 -19.20
CA ILE A 604 9.66 -5.11 -18.17
C ILE A 604 8.85 -6.35 -18.53
N GLY A 605 8.34 -6.45 -19.77
CA GLY A 605 7.56 -7.61 -20.22
C GLY A 605 8.32 -8.93 -20.08
N ARG A 606 9.59 -8.97 -20.50
CA ARG A 606 10.47 -10.15 -20.37
C ARG A 606 10.70 -10.53 -18.93
N PHE A 607 11.07 -9.56 -18.10
CA PHE A 607 11.30 -9.79 -16.68
C PHE A 607 10.03 -10.33 -16.00
N PHE A 608 8.88 -9.72 -16.26
CA PHE A 608 7.60 -10.15 -15.71
C PHE A 608 7.25 -11.58 -16.07
N GLN A 609 7.35 -11.95 -17.34
CA GLN A 609 6.96 -13.28 -17.78
C GLN A 609 7.91 -14.35 -17.23
N ILE A 610 9.23 -14.14 -17.34
CA ILE A 610 10.22 -15.08 -16.82
C ILE A 610 10.06 -15.23 -15.31
N ARG A 611 9.72 -14.15 -14.60
CA ARG A 611 9.42 -14.18 -13.17
C ARG A 611 8.15 -14.95 -12.87
N ASP A 612 7.05 -14.73 -13.59
CA ASP A 612 5.79 -15.46 -13.36
C ASP A 612 5.99 -16.96 -13.57
N ASP A 613 6.68 -17.33 -14.65
CA ASP A 613 7.09 -18.70 -14.98
C ASP A 613 7.96 -19.32 -13.87
N TYR A 614 8.94 -18.58 -13.35
CA TYR A 614 9.78 -19.05 -12.25
C TYR A 614 8.98 -19.24 -10.96
N GLN A 615 8.14 -18.27 -10.61
CA GLN A 615 7.35 -18.28 -9.38
C GLN A 615 6.29 -19.40 -9.39
N ASN A 616 5.68 -19.72 -10.53
CA ASN A 616 4.74 -20.84 -10.66
C ASN A 616 5.39 -22.18 -10.24
N LEU A 617 6.68 -22.36 -10.54
CA LEU A 617 7.43 -23.58 -10.23
C LEU A 617 8.07 -23.57 -8.84
N ALA A 618 8.48 -22.40 -8.33
CA ALA A 618 9.33 -22.29 -7.13
C ALA A 618 8.60 -21.80 -5.86
N SER A 619 7.47 -21.08 -5.98
CA SER A 619 6.85 -20.38 -4.85
C SER A 619 5.69 -21.13 -4.20
N ALA A 620 5.74 -21.24 -2.88
CA ALA A 620 4.66 -21.81 -2.08
C ALA A 620 3.38 -20.97 -2.13
N ASP A 621 3.48 -19.66 -2.29
CA ASP A 621 2.31 -18.79 -2.39
C ASP A 621 1.64 -18.89 -3.75
N TYR A 622 2.42 -19.03 -4.83
CA TYR A 622 1.86 -19.37 -6.15
C TYR A 622 1.17 -20.72 -6.12
N ALA A 623 1.76 -21.71 -5.43
CA ALA A 623 1.14 -23.02 -5.25
C ALA A 623 -0.23 -22.95 -4.54
N LYS A 624 -0.41 -22.02 -3.60
CA LYS A 624 -1.72 -21.77 -2.96
C LYS A 624 -2.70 -21.04 -3.87
N GLN A 625 -2.21 -20.12 -4.71
CA GLN A 625 -3.06 -19.23 -5.52
C GLN A 625 -3.52 -19.86 -6.85
N LYS A 626 -2.64 -20.62 -7.51
CA LYS A 626 -2.88 -21.25 -8.83
C LYS A 626 -2.94 -22.78 -8.75
N GLY A 627 -2.22 -23.38 -7.81
CA GLY A 627 -2.02 -24.82 -7.70
C GLY A 627 -0.53 -25.19 -7.80
N PHE A 628 -0.16 -26.36 -7.29
CA PHE A 628 1.24 -26.81 -7.27
C PHE A 628 1.78 -27.01 -8.69
N ALA A 629 2.76 -26.19 -9.10
CA ALA A 629 3.41 -26.21 -10.42
C ALA A 629 2.38 -26.36 -11.56
N GLU A 630 1.42 -25.45 -11.58
CA GLU A 630 0.27 -25.48 -12.49
C GLU A 630 0.67 -25.24 -13.95
N ASP A 631 1.76 -24.51 -14.22
CA ASP A 631 2.35 -24.40 -15.57
C ASP A 631 2.68 -25.79 -16.17
N LEU A 632 2.93 -26.81 -15.34
CA LEU A 632 3.18 -28.18 -15.78
C LEU A 632 1.88 -28.95 -16.09
N ASP A 633 0.74 -28.52 -15.56
CA ASP A 633 -0.58 -29.00 -15.99
C ASP A 633 -0.98 -28.37 -17.31
N GLU A 634 -0.70 -27.07 -17.48
CA GLU A 634 -0.84 -26.34 -18.75
C GLU A 634 0.14 -26.86 -19.81
N GLY A 635 1.25 -27.46 -19.40
CA GLY A 635 2.27 -27.97 -20.32
C GLY A 635 2.98 -26.88 -21.11
N LYS A 636 2.95 -25.65 -20.61
CA LYS A 636 3.54 -24.48 -21.23
C LYS A 636 5.05 -24.58 -21.24
N PHE A 637 5.67 -24.06 -22.30
CA PHE A 637 7.12 -23.96 -22.36
C PHE A 637 7.62 -22.73 -21.60
N SER A 638 7.59 -22.82 -20.27
CA SER A 638 8.17 -21.80 -19.40
C SER A 638 9.67 -21.64 -19.66
N PHE A 639 10.24 -20.47 -19.37
CA PHE A 639 11.68 -20.23 -19.59
C PHE A 639 12.57 -21.31 -18.94
N THR A 640 12.22 -21.70 -17.72
CA THR A 640 12.90 -22.76 -16.97
C THR A 640 12.78 -24.12 -17.67
N LEU A 641 11.61 -24.46 -18.21
CA LEU A 641 11.41 -25.70 -18.95
C LEU A 641 12.18 -25.71 -20.28
N ILE A 642 12.23 -24.59 -21.00
CA ILE A 642 13.00 -24.46 -22.24
C ILE A 642 14.49 -24.71 -21.97
N HIS A 643 15.06 -24.08 -20.93
CA HIS A 643 16.44 -24.33 -20.53
C HIS A 643 16.67 -25.79 -20.16
N CYS A 644 15.79 -26.38 -19.35
CA CYS A 644 15.85 -27.77 -18.94
C CYS A 644 15.84 -28.71 -20.16
N PHE A 645 14.87 -28.53 -21.05
CA PHE A 645 14.67 -29.36 -22.24
C PHE A 645 15.89 -29.33 -23.16
N ARG A 646 16.43 -28.14 -23.42
CA ARG A 646 17.64 -27.97 -24.24
C ARG A 646 18.89 -28.57 -23.60
N THR A 647 19.00 -28.48 -22.28
CA THR A 647 20.13 -29.06 -21.52
C THR A 647 20.09 -30.58 -21.62
N VAL A 648 18.93 -31.21 -21.40
CA VAL A 648 18.82 -32.68 -21.46
C VAL A 648 19.00 -33.22 -22.88
N GLU A 649 18.67 -32.45 -23.91
CA GLU A 649 18.88 -32.85 -25.32
C GLU A 649 20.33 -32.70 -25.78
N SER A 650 21.02 -31.66 -25.33
CA SER A 650 22.38 -31.36 -25.79
C SER A 650 23.46 -32.16 -25.05
N GLU A 651 23.19 -32.60 -23.82
CA GLU A 651 24.16 -33.32 -23.00
C GLU A 651 23.87 -34.83 -22.92
N PRO A 652 24.73 -35.70 -23.49
CA PRO A 652 24.49 -37.15 -23.54
C PRO A 652 24.26 -37.83 -22.18
N LYS A 653 24.80 -37.26 -21.10
CA LYS A 653 24.65 -37.78 -19.74
C LYS A 653 23.20 -37.73 -19.21
N PHE A 654 22.35 -36.91 -19.82
CA PHE A 654 20.93 -36.75 -19.47
C PHE A 654 19.98 -37.46 -20.44
N ALA A 655 20.46 -38.37 -21.31
CA ALA A 655 19.62 -39.05 -22.29
C ALA A 655 18.39 -39.74 -21.67
N GLY A 656 18.54 -40.34 -20.48
CA GLY A 656 17.43 -40.92 -19.73
C GLY A 656 16.40 -39.87 -19.25
N ASP A 657 16.88 -38.76 -18.69
CA ASP A 657 16.02 -37.64 -18.26
C ASP A 657 15.30 -36.99 -19.46
N ALA A 658 15.95 -36.90 -20.63
CA ALA A 658 15.34 -36.39 -21.86
C ALA A 658 14.16 -37.27 -22.33
N MET A 659 14.33 -38.60 -22.32
CA MET A 659 13.25 -39.54 -22.63
C MET A 659 12.10 -39.42 -21.63
N GLN A 660 12.41 -39.31 -20.34
CA GLN A 660 11.41 -39.14 -19.27
C GLN A 660 10.63 -37.83 -19.42
N LEU A 661 11.32 -36.71 -19.65
CA LEU A 661 10.69 -35.40 -19.81
C LEU A 661 9.73 -35.39 -21.00
N ARG A 662 10.15 -35.94 -22.15
CA ARG A 662 9.27 -36.11 -23.33
C ARG A 662 8.06 -37.00 -23.03
N ALA A 663 8.24 -38.08 -22.28
CA ALA A 663 7.14 -38.94 -21.88
C ALA A 663 6.14 -38.21 -20.97
N PHE A 664 6.61 -37.39 -20.03
CA PHE A 664 5.72 -36.58 -19.18
C PHE A 664 4.94 -35.54 -19.99
N LEU A 665 5.57 -34.82 -20.92
CA LEU A 665 4.87 -33.86 -21.78
C LEU A 665 3.81 -34.54 -22.67
N MET A 666 4.12 -35.72 -23.20
CA MET A 666 3.15 -36.51 -23.99
C MET A 666 2.00 -37.01 -23.12
N LYS A 667 2.30 -37.49 -21.90
CA LYS A 667 1.30 -37.92 -20.92
C LYS A 667 0.36 -36.78 -20.56
N ARG A 668 0.92 -35.60 -20.27
CA ARG A 668 0.16 -34.37 -20.02
C ARG A 668 -0.81 -34.07 -21.16
N ARG A 669 -0.36 -34.15 -22.41
CA ARG A 669 -1.21 -33.86 -23.59
C ARG A 669 -2.39 -34.82 -23.69
N LEU A 670 -2.19 -36.10 -23.36
CA LEU A 670 -3.25 -37.12 -23.42
C LEU A 670 -4.23 -37.03 -22.25
N GLU A 671 -3.74 -36.72 -21.05
CA GLU A 671 -4.53 -36.72 -19.81
C GLU A 671 -5.08 -35.32 -19.45
N GLY A 672 -4.64 -34.28 -20.16
CA GLY A 672 -4.99 -32.87 -19.95
C GLY A 672 -4.20 -32.19 -18.83
N LYS A 673 -3.56 -32.94 -17.93
CA LYS A 673 -2.76 -32.43 -16.79
C LYS A 673 -1.73 -33.45 -16.31
N LEU A 674 -0.84 -33.07 -15.40
CA LEU A 674 0.11 -33.98 -14.76
C LEU A 674 -0.32 -34.33 -13.33
N SER A 675 0.04 -35.55 -12.88
CA SER A 675 -0.08 -35.90 -11.47
C SER A 675 1.00 -35.17 -10.65
N ASN A 676 0.76 -34.97 -9.35
CA ASN A 676 1.73 -34.32 -8.46
C ASN A 676 3.06 -35.08 -8.40
N GLU A 677 3.04 -36.41 -8.53
CA GLU A 677 4.23 -37.24 -8.61
C GLU A 677 5.02 -36.94 -9.90
N ALA A 678 4.33 -36.90 -11.05
CA ALA A 678 4.96 -36.55 -12.32
C ALA A 678 5.56 -35.13 -12.30
N LYS A 679 4.85 -34.16 -11.70
CA LYS A 679 5.38 -32.80 -11.51
C LYS A 679 6.66 -32.78 -10.67
N ARG A 680 6.71 -33.55 -9.58
CA ARG A 680 7.91 -33.65 -8.73
C ARG A 680 9.09 -34.26 -9.49
N GLU A 681 8.86 -35.23 -10.36
CA GLU A 681 9.91 -35.80 -11.22
C GLU A 681 10.42 -34.77 -12.24
N VAL A 682 9.54 -34.02 -12.89
CA VAL A 682 9.94 -32.92 -13.80
C VAL A 682 10.78 -31.87 -13.05
N LEU A 683 10.36 -31.47 -11.84
CA LEU A 683 11.13 -30.56 -10.99
C LEU A 683 12.47 -31.16 -10.55
N ALA A 684 12.56 -32.47 -10.33
CA ALA A 684 13.81 -33.14 -10.04
C ALA A 684 14.78 -33.10 -11.22
N ILE A 685 14.29 -33.26 -12.46
CA ILE A 685 15.10 -33.09 -13.68
C ILE A 685 15.57 -31.63 -13.81
N MET A 686 14.69 -30.65 -13.58
CA MET A 686 15.06 -29.22 -13.56
C MET A 686 16.15 -28.90 -12.53
N LYS A 687 16.10 -29.56 -11.36
CA LYS A 687 17.14 -29.43 -10.33
C LYS A 687 18.47 -30.06 -10.77
N LYS A 688 18.46 -31.23 -11.41
CA LYS A 688 19.68 -31.86 -11.95
C LYS A 688 20.36 -31.00 -13.02
N THR A 689 19.56 -30.34 -13.86
CA THR A 689 20.02 -29.43 -14.92
C THR A 689 20.31 -28.01 -14.44
N LYS A 690 20.09 -27.71 -13.16
CA LYS A 690 20.23 -26.38 -12.55
C LYS A 690 19.42 -25.29 -13.25
N SER A 691 18.27 -25.67 -13.81
CA SER A 691 17.47 -24.76 -14.64
C SER A 691 16.80 -23.66 -13.82
N LEU A 692 16.38 -23.94 -12.58
CA LEU A 692 15.81 -22.93 -11.69
C LEU A 692 16.86 -21.90 -11.29
N GLU A 693 18.08 -22.36 -10.95
CA GLU A 693 19.20 -21.49 -10.62
C GLU A 693 19.62 -20.63 -11.82
N TYR A 694 19.61 -21.20 -13.03
CA TYR A 694 19.87 -20.47 -14.27
C TYR A 694 18.81 -19.37 -14.49
N THR A 695 17.52 -19.69 -14.40
CA THR A 695 16.43 -18.72 -14.52
C THR A 695 16.56 -17.59 -13.49
N LEU A 696 16.89 -17.91 -12.24
CA LEU A 696 17.10 -16.91 -11.20
C LEU A 696 18.29 -15.99 -11.52
N GLY A 697 19.39 -16.53 -12.07
CA GLY A 697 20.52 -15.75 -12.56
C GLY A 697 20.10 -14.77 -13.66
N VAL A 698 19.35 -15.24 -14.66
CA VAL A 698 18.82 -14.39 -15.73
C VAL A 698 17.92 -13.27 -15.18
N LEU A 699 17.05 -13.57 -14.21
CA LEU A 699 16.20 -12.55 -13.58
C LEU A 699 17.03 -11.47 -12.88
N ARG A 700 18.10 -11.84 -12.16
CA ARG A 700 18.97 -10.86 -11.50
C ARG A 700 19.67 -9.93 -12.49
N GLU A 701 20.17 -10.48 -13.59
CA GLU A 701 20.80 -9.69 -14.66
C GLU A 701 19.78 -8.76 -15.34
N LEU A 702 18.59 -9.27 -15.68
CA LEU A 702 17.51 -8.47 -16.27
C LEU A 702 17.04 -7.35 -15.35
N HIS A 703 16.99 -7.59 -14.04
CA HIS A 703 16.66 -6.55 -13.06
C HIS A 703 17.73 -5.45 -13.03
N GLY A 704 19.01 -5.81 -13.10
CA GLY A 704 20.11 -4.85 -13.24
C GLY A 704 20.00 -4.01 -14.52
N GLU A 705 19.68 -4.64 -15.66
CA GLU A 705 19.46 -3.93 -16.93
C GLU A 705 18.23 -3.02 -16.89
N LEU A 706 17.15 -3.43 -16.21
CA LEU A 706 15.99 -2.58 -15.97
C LEU A 706 16.35 -1.31 -15.18
N GLN A 707 17.14 -1.44 -14.11
CA GLN A 707 17.60 -0.30 -13.31
C GLN A 707 18.47 0.66 -14.14
N LYS A 708 19.33 0.12 -15.02
CA LYS A 708 20.15 0.93 -15.95
C LYS A 708 19.29 1.67 -16.96
N GLU A 709 18.28 1.01 -17.55
CA GLU A 709 17.38 1.63 -18.52
C GLU A 709 16.55 2.75 -17.87
N VAL A 710 16.05 2.54 -16.65
CA VAL A 710 15.38 3.60 -15.89
C VAL A 710 16.30 4.79 -15.64
N GLY A 711 17.56 4.57 -15.21
CA GLY A 711 18.52 5.66 -15.05
C GLY A 711 18.83 6.41 -16.35
N SER A 712 18.91 5.69 -17.48
CA SER A 712 19.06 6.29 -18.81
C SER A 712 17.85 7.16 -19.18
N LEU A 713 16.63 6.73 -18.85
CA LEU A 713 15.42 7.50 -19.07
C LEU A 713 15.33 8.71 -18.13
N GLU A 714 15.66 8.58 -16.85
CA GLU A 714 15.72 9.71 -15.91
C GLU A 714 16.66 10.81 -16.42
N ALA A 715 17.83 10.44 -16.93
CA ALA A 715 18.77 11.39 -17.53
C ALA A 715 18.20 12.07 -18.79
N LYS A 716 17.41 11.35 -19.60
CA LYS A 716 16.74 11.91 -20.80
C LYS A 716 15.58 12.84 -20.45
N PHE A 717 14.80 12.51 -19.41
CA PHE A 717 13.68 13.30 -18.95
C PHE A 717 14.10 14.46 -18.04
N GLY A 718 15.29 14.40 -17.44
CA GLY A 718 15.78 15.39 -16.48
C GLY A 718 15.05 15.35 -15.13
N GLU A 719 14.32 14.27 -14.85
CA GLU A 719 13.49 14.09 -13.65
C GLU A 719 13.62 12.63 -13.19
N GLU A 720 13.95 12.42 -11.93
CA GLU A 720 13.99 11.10 -11.31
C GLU A 720 12.58 10.48 -11.23
N ASN A 721 12.48 9.16 -11.36
CA ASN A 721 11.21 8.46 -11.29
C ASN A 721 11.23 7.44 -10.16
N PHE A 722 11.18 7.98 -8.95
CA PHE A 722 11.24 7.19 -7.72
C PHE A 722 10.12 6.13 -7.66
N SER A 723 8.91 6.45 -8.11
CA SER A 723 7.80 5.49 -8.13
C SER A 723 8.08 4.30 -9.06
N LEU A 724 8.64 4.54 -10.24
CA LEU A 724 9.06 3.46 -11.16
C LEU A 724 10.17 2.60 -10.55
N ARG A 725 11.15 3.21 -9.86
CA ARG A 725 12.23 2.48 -9.18
C ARG A 725 11.72 1.58 -8.06
N VAL A 726 10.85 2.10 -7.19
CA VAL A 726 10.20 1.32 -6.12
C VAL A 726 9.39 0.17 -6.71
N MET A 727 8.63 0.46 -7.76
CA MET A 727 7.85 -0.55 -8.46
C MET A 727 8.71 -1.71 -8.98
N LEU A 728 9.90 -1.42 -9.53
CA LEU A 728 10.83 -2.47 -9.98
C LEU A 728 11.49 -3.22 -8.83
N GLU A 729 11.80 -2.57 -7.71
CA GLU A 729 12.34 -3.25 -6.51
C GLU A 729 11.32 -4.22 -5.88
N MET A 730 10.03 -3.88 -5.89
CA MET A 730 8.98 -4.78 -5.40
C MET A 730 8.87 -6.09 -6.20
N LEU A 731 9.41 -6.13 -7.41
CA LEU A 731 9.40 -7.32 -8.25
C LEU A 731 10.66 -8.17 -8.13
N LYS A 732 11.65 -7.75 -7.36
CA LYS A 732 12.89 -8.50 -7.15
C LYS A 732 12.58 -9.89 -6.58
N VAL A 733 13.26 -10.91 -7.09
CA VAL A 733 13.06 -12.34 -6.77
C VAL A 733 14.10 -12.83 -5.79
#